data_AF-A0A0J8GE21-F1
#
_entry.id   AF-A0A0J8GE21-F1
#
_cell.length_a   1.000
_cell.length_b   1.000
_cell.length_c   1.000
_cell.angle_alpha   90.00
_cell.angle_beta   90.00
_cell.angle_gamma   90.00
#
_symmetry.space_group_name_H-M   'P 1'
#
loop_
_entity.id
_entity.type
_entity.pdbx_description
1 polymer ?
#
loop_
_entity_poly.entity_id
_entity_poly.type
_entity_poly.pdbx_seq_one_letter_code
_entity_poly.pdbx_strand_id
1 'polypeptide(L)'
;MVIAEKKKTSDLDIIEMSGKHVYSDPKLNTRLDVNGSVYVVKEGEYNTKSGLDYMIVENTKTGEVGMIFQGTQGQKDGGRDIITDATLPGNIPDAQLEAANDAYRAMSKKYHIDYVGGNSLGGGLSNYVASNNDVKSVTYNPAILPDGNYSQKNPDITNYMSEYDPLTLGERSAGYLSRLPGKNVIVNNNMPLFATLVSNHTGYSDPIDIDGEKVLIDADAYLPVGVWSGTILTGGKGHKIDVNPDNMKILADSMVSKMKGQITTAQSHVNHAVDIVEREGSKLDDRRTQLTTSFDDLLGQDAFGKVLTGMAAYEQLREELERINPVGVKTYEAVQRIRMAPVLSDMLDFISMHVFSGILGIAIELPLLVADTISKLDGIILQLNALKKGAIPMLFNGIDNHFLSDGMVTELKEHYKIIDRNKDVLTNQISTFGMQVKYVSQELEKADKLLTAHQKVEQVSAPPVTSNFVLKESEAMKDGMGKKQKLLDENYRKFKKSALSSLDPVIASFGSSLQQLDYMVDDLMDGVGKLRSALSFAHIPFTDIDQNARQALDDAVREIQPYQIALASVKGAVQSLRGGGLNAVLEAYRPYIDTALFDGTQFQNVIALNKASVNIYESSKMVFEDIKYQLSDNKAVAVEALDKLADKVVINLAELIDQLKRGSIDL
;
A
#
# COMPACT_ATOMS: atom_id res chain seq x y z
N MET A 1 17.53 -36.12 -9.54
CA MET A 1 18.42 -35.01 -9.14
C MET A 1 17.71 -33.72 -9.52
N VAL A 2 16.85 -33.22 -8.63
CA VAL A 2 16.22 -31.91 -8.79
C VAL A 2 17.29 -30.90 -8.39
N ILE A 3 17.72 -30.07 -9.35
CA ILE A 3 18.60 -28.95 -9.07
C ILE A 3 17.77 -28.00 -8.22
N ALA A 4 18.00 -27.97 -6.91
CA ALA A 4 17.47 -26.92 -6.06
C ALA A 4 17.88 -25.59 -6.69
N GLU A 5 16.88 -24.78 -7.04
CA GLU A 5 17.00 -23.43 -7.60
C GLU A 5 17.68 -22.52 -6.56
N LYS A 6 19.00 -22.69 -6.39
CA LYS A 6 19.85 -21.97 -5.42
C LYS A 6 20.14 -20.53 -5.86
N LYS A 7 19.41 -20.01 -6.85
CA LYS A 7 19.75 -18.82 -7.65
C LYS A 7 18.61 -17.79 -7.69
N LYS A 8 17.90 -17.58 -6.58
CA LYS A 8 16.92 -16.50 -6.57
C LYS A 8 16.93 -15.76 -5.25
N THR A 9 17.22 -14.46 -5.32
CA THR A 9 16.91 -13.53 -4.24
C THR A 9 15.42 -13.61 -3.95
N SER A 10 15.07 -13.80 -2.67
CA SER A 10 13.69 -13.99 -2.24
C SER A 10 12.90 -12.68 -2.37
N ASP A 11 11.60 -12.77 -2.62
CA ASP A 11 10.74 -11.57 -2.64
C ASP A 11 10.72 -10.88 -1.27
N LEU A 12 10.88 -11.61 -0.16
CA LEU A 12 10.99 -11.04 1.20
C LEU A 12 12.23 -10.16 1.33
N ASP A 13 13.37 -10.63 0.81
CA ASP A 13 14.62 -9.88 0.85
C ASP A 13 14.46 -8.57 0.05
N ILE A 14 13.78 -8.62 -1.10
CA ILE A 14 13.51 -7.43 -1.91
C ILE A 14 12.57 -6.47 -1.18
N ILE A 15 11.52 -6.96 -0.52
CA ILE A 15 10.60 -6.14 0.29
C ILE A 15 11.36 -5.44 1.43
N GLU A 16 12.19 -6.17 2.18
CA GLU A 16 12.98 -5.58 3.29
C GLU A 16 13.99 -4.55 2.78
N MET A 17 14.73 -4.87 1.70
CA MET A 17 15.65 -3.89 1.11
C MET A 17 14.93 -2.63 0.63
N SER A 18 13.73 -2.80 0.07
CA SER A 18 12.90 -1.72 -0.49
C SER A 18 12.26 -0.82 0.56
N GLY A 19 11.83 -1.39 1.70
CA GLY A 19 11.12 -0.65 2.75
C GLY A 19 12.02 -0.16 3.89
N LYS A 20 13.23 -0.71 4.05
CA LYS A 20 14.11 -0.46 5.20
C LYS A 20 15.52 -0.05 4.82
N HIS A 21 16.25 -0.89 4.07
CA HIS A 21 17.70 -0.70 3.91
C HIS A 21 18.05 0.47 2.99
N VAL A 22 17.33 0.67 1.89
CA VAL A 22 17.61 1.76 0.93
C VAL A 22 17.50 3.15 1.57
N TYR A 23 16.64 3.32 2.57
CA TYR A 23 16.42 4.60 3.26
C TYR A 23 17.53 5.01 4.24
N SER A 24 18.48 4.11 4.51
CA SER A 24 19.65 4.40 5.34
C SER A 24 20.84 5.00 4.56
N ASP A 25 20.66 5.28 3.27
CA ASP A 25 21.68 5.73 2.33
C ASP A 25 22.99 4.91 2.42
N PRO A 26 22.91 3.56 2.36
CA PRO A 26 24.07 2.72 2.67
C PRO A 26 25.17 2.93 1.62
N LYS A 27 26.41 3.11 2.11
CA LYS A 27 27.59 3.38 1.28
C LYS A 27 28.12 2.12 0.61
N LEU A 28 28.97 2.29 -0.40
CA LEU A 28 29.73 1.21 -1.02
C LEU A 28 30.39 0.29 0.01
N ASN A 29 30.32 -1.03 -0.23
CA ASN A 29 30.82 -2.10 0.63
C ASN A 29 30.13 -2.22 2.01
N THR A 30 29.05 -1.47 2.25
CA THR A 30 28.20 -1.71 3.43
C THR A 30 27.62 -3.12 3.34
N ARG A 31 27.76 -3.88 4.43
CA ARG A 31 27.10 -5.18 4.59
C ARG A 31 25.68 -4.96 5.10
N LEU A 32 24.71 -5.57 4.44
CA LEU A 32 23.31 -5.59 4.85
C LEU A 32 22.94 -7.02 5.24
N ASP A 33 22.37 -7.19 6.43
CA ASP A 33 21.78 -8.45 6.87
C ASP A 33 20.26 -8.37 6.66
N VAL A 34 19.75 -9.18 5.73
CA VAL A 34 18.37 -9.11 5.20
C VAL A 34 17.75 -10.50 5.29
N ASN A 35 16.70 -10.69 6.10
CA ASN A 35 16.04 -12.00 6.28
C ASN A 35 16.98 -13.21 6.50
N GLY A 36 18.14 -13.00 7.14
CA GLY A 36 19.17 -14.02 7.38
C GLY A 36 20.13 -14.28 6.20
N SER A 37 19.93 -13.60 5.07
CA SER A 37 20.85 -13.50 3.94
C SER A 37 21.76 -12.28 4.11
N VAL A 38 22.97 -12.35 3.52
CA VAL A 38 23.94 -11.25 3.57
C VAL A 38 24.09 -10.65 2.18
N TYR A 39 23.90 -9.33 2.10
CA TYR A 39 24.10 -8.53 0.90
C TYR A 39 25.24 -7.54 1.10
N VAL A 40 25.84 -7.11 0.00
CA VAL A 40 26.83 -6.04 -0.01
C VAL A 40 26.44 -4.97 -1.01
N VAL A 41 26.51 -3.71 -0.59
CA VAL A 41 26.24 -2.57 -1.47
C VAL A 41 27.41 -2.40 -2.45
N LYS A 42 27.09 -2.42 -3.74
CA LYS A 42 28.04 -2.23 -4.85
C LYS A 42 28.02 -0.79 -5.38
N GLU A 43 26.91 -0.09 -5.20
CA GLU A 43 26.78 1.33 -5.56
C GLU A 43 25.61 1.94 -4.79
N GLY A 44 25.65 3.25 -4.60
CA GLY A 44 24.52 4.00 -4.07
C GLY A 44 24.58 5.43 -4.58
N GLU A 45 23.46 5.92 -5.08
CA GLU A 45 23.30 7.29 -5.55
C GLU A 45 22.12 7.90 -4.79
N TYR A 46 22.39 8.96 -4.01
CA TYR A 46 21.43 9.52 -3.05
C TYR A 46 21.45 11.05 -3.07
N ASN A 47 20.34 11.66 -2.71
CA ASN A 47 20.12 13.11 -2.70
C ASN A 47 20.38 13.75 -4.06
N THR A 48 19.96 13.08 -5.14
CA THR A 48 20.14 13.61 -6.50
C THR A 48 19.22 14.80 -6.74
N LYS A 49 19.62 15.68 -7.68
CA LYS A 49 18.82 16.85 -8.05
C LYS A 49 17.49 16.48 -8.71
N SER A 50 17.40 15.30 -9.30
CA SER A 50 16.17 14.76 -9.89
C SER A 50 15.25 14.11 -8.86
N GLY A 51 15.71 13.94 -7.61
CA GLY A 51 15.00 13.17 -6.58
C GLY A 51 15.04 11.66 -6.80
N LEU A 52 15.82 11.17 -7.78
CA LEU A 52 16.02 9.74 -8.00
C LEU A 52 17.14 9.22 -7.11
N ASP A 53 16.80 8.38 -6.15
CA ASP A 53 17.78 7.74 -5.28
C ASP A 53 17.66 6.20 -5.39
N TYR A 54 18.80 5.50 -5.37
CA TYR A 54 18.83 4.04 -5.46
C TYR A 54 20.12 3.44 -4.90
N MET A 55 20.09 2.15 -4.63
CA MET A 55 21.26 1.33 -4.33
C MET A 55 21.38 0.12 -5.25
N ILE A 56 22.61 -0.28 -5.54
CA ILE A 56 22.94 -1.56 -6.18
C ILE A 56 23.46 -2.50 -5.09
N VAL A 57 22.87 -3.68 -4.96
CA VAL A 57 23.17 -4.67 -3.93
C VAL A 57 23.46 -6.02 -4.55
N GLU A 58 24.42 -6.75 -4.02
CA GLU A 58 24.73 -8.12 -4.45
C GLU A 58 24.49 -9.09 -3.31
N ASN A 59 23.72 -10.15 -3.59
CA ASN A 59 23.59 -11.28 -2.68
C ASN A 59 24.92 -12.03 -2.61
N THR A 60 25.58 -12.02 -1.45
CA THR A 60 26.93 -12.60 -1.30
C THR A 60 26.97 -14.13 -1.50
N LYS A 61 25.82 -14.80 -1.44
CA LYS A 61 25.69 -16.25 -1.59
C LYS A 61 25.34 -16.67 -3.01
N THR A 62 24.43 -15.94 -3.68
CA THR A 62 23.97 -16.29 -5.04
C THR A 62 24.71 -15.53 -6.14
N GLY A 63 25.28 -14.37 -5.81
CA GLY A 63 25.90 -13.44 -6.75
C GLY A 63 24.89 -12.59 -7.54
N GLU A 64 23.59 -12.73 -7.27
CA GLU A 64 22.56 -11.92 -7.93
C GLU A 64 22.67 -10.46 -7.50
N VAL A 65 22.50 -9.56 -8.47
CA VAL A 65 22.58 -8.12 -8.27
C VAL A 65 21.19 -7.49 -8.44
N GLY A 66 20.78 -6.76 -7.42
CA GLY A 66 19.54 -5.98 -7.42
C GLY A 66 19.80 -4.48 -7.52
N MET A 67 18.87 -3.77 -8.16
CA MET A 67 18.76 -2.31 -8.06
C MET A 67 17.52 -1.95 -7.27
N ILE A 68 17.70 -1.30 -6.12
CA ILE A 68 16.62 -0.94 -5.21
C ILE A 68 16.43 0.57 -5.24
N PHE A 69 15.27 1.01 -5.72
CA PHE A 69 14.88 2.41 -5.78
C PHE A 69 14.30 2.86 -4.45
N GLN A 70 14.71 4.05 -4.00
CA GLN A 70 14.16 4.69 -2.82
C GLN A 70 12.84 5.38 -3.18
N GLY A 71 11.85 5.28 -2.29
CA GLY A 71 10.65 6.12 -2.37
C GLY A 71 10.90 7.53 -1.84
N THR A 72 9.83 8.29 -1.63
CA THR A 72 9.90 9.62 -1.02
C THR A 72 10.70 9.58 0.29
N GLN A 73 11.62 10.53 0.46
CA GLN A 73 12.57 10.56 1.58
C GLN A 73 11.94 10.78 2.97
N GLY A 74 10.61 10.87 3.08
CA GLY A 74 9.91 11.19 4.33
C GLY A 74 10.12 10.19 5.48
N GLN A 75 10.73 9.02 5.27
CA GLN A 75 11.20 8.18 6.37
C GLN A 75 12.26 8.90 7.24
N LYS A 76 12.98 9.88 6.66
CA LYS A 76 13.98 10.71 7.37
C LYS A 76 13.35 11.76 8.29
N ASP A 77 12.10 12.16 8.04
CA ASP A 77 11.39 13.24 8.76
C ASP A 77 10.16 12.75 9.55
N GLY A 78 10.07 11.44 9.82
CA GLY A 78 8.99 10.83 10.60
C GLY A 78 7.70 10.59 9.82
N GLY A 79 7.78 10.37 8.50
CA GLY A 79 6.64 9.98 7.65
C GLY A 79 5.81 11.13 7.09
N ARG A 80 6.13 12.38 7.43
CA ARG A 80 5.33 13.56 7.06
C ARG A 80 5.24 13.79 5.55
N ASP A 81 6.35 13.64 4.84
CA ASP A 81 6.43 13.86 3.38
C ASP A 81 5.94 12.66 2.56
N ILE A 82 6.10 11.44 3.09
CA ILE A 82 5.62 10.21 2.44
C ILE A 82 4.12 10.26 2.18
N ILE A 83 3.36 10.71 3.18
CA ILE A 83 1.90 10.80 3.06
C ILE A 83 1.52 11.97 2.14
N THR A 84 2.25 13.08 2.17
CA THR A 84 1.97 14.22 1.29
C THR A 84 2.21 13.88 -0.18
N ASP A 85 3.33 13.21 -0.49
CA ASP A 85 3.73 12.90 -1.86
C ASP A 85 2.99 11.68 -2.42
N ALA A 86 2.67 10.68 -1.59
CA ALA A 86 1.89 9.51 -2.01
C ALA A 86 0.41 9.84 -2.26
N THR A 87 -0.13 10.92 -1.66
CA THR A 87 -1.56 11.24 -1.77
C THR A 87 -1.92 12.13 -2.95
N LEU A 88 -0.93 12.57 -3.74
CA LEU A 88 -1.19 13.13 -5.07
C LEU A 88 -1.47 11.97 -6.03
N PRO A 89 -2.74 11.77 -6.46
CA PRO A 89 -3.08 10.68 -7.37
C PRO A 89 -2.27 10.77 -8.66
N GLY A 90 -1.32 9.87 -8.79
CA GLY A 90 -0.93 9.30 -10.07
C GLY A 90 -0.19 10.24 -11.02
N ASN A 91 0.83 10.95 -10.58
CA ASN A 91 1.87 11.35 -11.52
C ASN A 91 3.24 11.30 -10.85
N ILE A 92 3.87 10.12 -10.90
CA ILE A 92 5.32 10.08 -10.81
C ILE A 92 5.82 10.96 -11.97
N PRO A 93 6.61 12.01 -11.71
CA PRO A 93 7.04 12.91 -12.78
C PRO A 93 7.71 12.12 -13.91
N ASP A 94 7.32 12.36 -15.16
CA ASP A 94 7.89 11.67 -16.33
C ASP A 94 9.43 11.73 -16.32
N ALA A 95 9.99 12.87 -15.93
CA ALA A 95 11.44 13.05 -15.79
C ALA A 95 12.09 12.10 -14.77
N GLN A 96 11.40 11.74 -13.69
CA GLN A 96 11.90 10.81 -12.67
C GLN A 96 11.78 9.35 -13.15
N LEU A 97 10.71 9.02 -13.88
CA LEU A 97 10.55 7.72 -14.54
C LEU A 97 11.61 7.48 -15.62
N GLU A 98 11.84 8.49 -16.47
CA GLU A 98 12.89 8.49 -17.49
C GLU A 98 14.27 8.39 -16.85
N ALA A 99 14.55 9.18 -15.81
CA ALA A 99 15.82 9.10 -15.08
C ALA A 99 16.04 7.72 -14.45
N ALA A 100 15.00 7.09 -13.88
CA ALA A 100 15.10 5.73 -13.31
C ALA A 100 15.43 4.70 -14.39
N ASN A 101 14.79 4.80 -15.56
CA ASN A 101 15.05 3.92 -16.70
C ASN A 101 16.47 4.12 -17.28
N ASP A 102 16.92 5.36 -17.39
CA ASP A 102 18.27 5.69 -17.85
C ASP A 102 19.34 5.23 -16.85
N ALA A 103 19.10 5.42 -15.55
CA ALA A 103 19.97 4.91 -14.49
C ALA A 103 20.04 3.38 -14.53
N TYR A 104 18.92 2.68 -14.67
CA TYR A 104 18.89 1.23 -14.87
C TYR A 104 19.70 0.80 -16.09
N ARG A 105 19.54 1.48 -17.24
CA ARG A 105 20.30 1.16 -18.47
C ARG A 105 21.79 1.43 -18.33
N ALA A 106 22.18 2.45 -17.57
CA ALA A 106 23.58 2.75 -17.28
C ALA A 106 24.18 1.71 -16.32
N MET A 107 23.48 1.39 -15.24
CA MET A 107 23.93 0.42 -14.25
C MET A 107 23.91 -1.01 -14.79
N SER A 108 22.97 -1.38 -15.66
CA SER A 108 22.93 -2.68 -16.35
C SER A 108 24.11 -2.91 -17.30
N LYS A 109 24.83 -1.85 -17.70
CA LYS A 109 26.10 -1.98 -18.46
C LYS A 109 27.29 -2.27 -17.53
N LYS A 110 27.19 -1.85 -16.27
CA LYS A 110 28.25 -1.98 -15.26
C LYS A 110 28.09 -3.25 -14.43
N TYR A 111 26.85 -3.61 -14.12
CA TYR A 111 26.43 -4.75 -13.34
C TYR A 111 25.39 -5.56 -14.12
N HIS A 112 25.39 -6.87 -13.96
CA HIS A 112 24.29 -7.70 -14.46
C HIS A 112 23.12 -7.62 -13.47
N ILE A 113 22.19 -6.70 -13.68
CA ILE A 113 21.05 -6.50 -12.77
C ILE A 113 20.00 -7.58 -13.02
N ASP A 114 19.80 -8.46 -12.03
CA ASP A 114 18.85 -9.57 -12.07
C ASP A 114 17.42 -9.15 -11.68
N TYR A 115 17.29 -8.14 -10.83
CA TYR A 115 15.98 -7.64 -10.36
C TYR A 115 16.01 -6.16 -9.98
N VAL A 116 14.83 -5.54 -10.02
CA VAL A 116 14.56 -4.22 -9.47
C VAL A 116 13.53 -4.30 -8.35
N GLY A 117 13.59 -3.39 -7.38
CA GLY A 117 12.62 -3.32 -6.31
C GLY A 117 12.51 -1.93 -5.68
N GLY A 118 11.40 -1.69 -4.98
CA GLY A 118 11.17 -0.44 -4.28
C GLY A 118 9.84 -0.42 -3.54
N ASN A 119 9.72 0.54 -2.62
CA ASN A 119 8.49 0.82 -1.87
C ASN A 119 7.95 2.20 -2.24
N SER A 120 6.62 2.38 -2.20
CA SER A 120 5.98 3.66 -2.52
C SER A 120 6.35 4.13 -3.93
N LEU A 121 6.78 5.38 -4.08
CA LEU A 121 7.37 5.94 -5.30
C LEU A 121 8.45 5.03 -5.91
N GLY A 122 9.36 4.47 -5.11
CA GLY A 122 10.41 3.56 -5.59
C GLY A 122 9.85 2.27 -6.20
N GLY A 123 8.70 1.81 -5.70
CA GLY A 123 7.96 0.70 -6.29
C GLY A 123 7.38 1.07 -7.67
N GLY A 124 6.83 2.27 -7.80
CA GLY A 124 6.41 2.82 -9.09
C GLY A 124 7.56 2.92 -10.10
N LEU A 125 8.72 3.47 -9.69
CA LEU A 125 9.93 3.52 -10.53
C LEU A 125 10.37 2.12 -10.99
N SER A 126 10.37 1.15 -10.07
CA SER A 126 10.71 -0.26 -10.37
C SER A 126 9.78 -0.87 -11.41
N ASN A 127 8.47 -0.67 -11.25
CA ASN A 127 7.45 -1.15 -12.17
C ASN A 127 7.59 -0.52 -13.55
N TYR A 128 7.92 0.76 -13.62
CA TYR A 128 8.19 1.45 -14.88
C TYR A 128 9.42 0.88 -15.59
N VAL A 129 10.51 0.65 -14.86
CA VAL A 129 11.73 0.03 -15.39
C VAL A 129 11.43 -1.37 -15.95
N ALA A 130 10.76 -2.23 -15.20
CA ALA A 130 10.42 -3.58 -15.64
C ALA A 130 9.34 -3.64 -16.73
N SER A 131 8.56 -2.57 -16.90
CA SER A 131 7.63 -2.47 -18.04
C SER A 131 8.34 -2.10 -19.35
N ASN A 132 9.53 -1.51 -19.26
CA ASN A 132 10.30 -1.02 -20.41
C ASN A 132 11.58 -1.83 -20.69
N ASN A 133 11.92 -2.80 -19.85
CA ASN A 133 13.11 -3.63 -19.96
C ASN A 133 12.80 -5.06 -19.47
N ASP A 134 13.58 -6.03 -19.95
CA ASP A 134 13.46 -7.44 -19.56
C ASP A 134 14.13 -7.67 -18.19
N VAL A 135 13.44 -7.32 -17.11
CA VAL A 135 13.93 -7.46 -15.72
C VAL A 135 12.79 -7.71 -14.75
N LYS A 136 13.03 -8.56 -13.74
CA LYS A 136 12.07 -8.84 -12.66
C LYS A 136 11.86 -7.61 -11.78
N SER A 137 10.61 -7.30 -11.43
CA SER A 137 10.26 -6.32 -10.41
C SER A 137 9.49 -6.94 -9.25
N VAL A 138 9.91 -6.62 -8.02
CA VAL A 138 9.18 -6.92 -6.79
C VAL A 138 9.04 -5.64 -5.98
N THR A 139 7.81 -5.26 -5.66
CA THR A 139 7.54 -3.99 -4.98
C THR A 139 6.67 -4.22 -3.74
N TYR A 140 6.74 -3.26 -2.81
CA TYR A 140 5.87 -3.21 -1.63
C TYR A 140 5.14 -1.87 -1.57
N ASN A 141 3.81 -1.87 -1.49
CA ASN A 141 2.96 -0.67 -1.54
C ASN A 141 3.41 0.32 -2.66
N PRO A 142 3.56 -0.13 -3.92
CA PRO A 142 4.03 0.75 -4.99
C PRO A 142 3.02 1.84 -5.31
N ALA A 143 3.51 3.02 -5.68
CA ALA A 143 2.69 4.04 -6.33
C ALA A 143 2.27 3.58 -7.74
N ILE A 144 1.06 3.95 -8.15
CA ILE A 144 0.59 3.75 -9.53
C ILE A 144 1.48 4.49 -10.55
N LEU A 145 1.67 3.89 -11.73
CA LEU A 145 2.30 4.56 -12.87
C LEU A 145 1.37 5.64 -13.44
N PRO A 146 1.84 6.61 -14.26
CA PRO A 146 0.99 7.57 -14.98
C PRO A 146 -0.14 6.93 -15.79
N ASP A 147 -1.05 7.72 -16.37
CA ASP A 147 -2.09 7.15 -17.23
C ASP A 147 -1.46 6.48 -18.47
N GLY A 148 -1.80 5.21 -18.68
CA GLY A 148 -1.20 4.42 -19.74
C GLY A 148 -1.73 2.98 -19.78
N ASN A 149 -1.35 2.26 -20.83
CA ASN A 149 -1.70 0.85 -20.99
C ASN A 149 -0.58 -0.03 -20.46
N TYR A 150 -0.73 -0.52 -19.24
CA TYR A 150 0.23 -1.41 -18.60
C TYR A 150 -0.26 -2.85 -18.57
N SER A 151 0.64 -3.79 -18.85
CA SER A 151 0.29 -5.21 -18.86
C SER A 151 0.05 -5.74 -17.45
N GLN A 152 -1.22 -5.99 -17.12
CA GLN A 152 -1.64 -6.69 -15.90
C GLN A 152 -1.25 -8.18 -15.86
N LYS A 153 -0.63 -8.69 -16.93
CA LYS A 153 -0.23 -10.09 -17.08
C LYS A 153 1.28 -10.26 -17.20
N ASN A 154 2.07 -9.21 -16.93
CA ASN A 154 3.52 -9.33 -16.92
C ASN A 154 3.94 -10.30 -15.79
N PRO A 155 4.51 -11.48 -16.11
CA PRO A 155 4.89 -12.46 -15.09
C PRO A 155 6.11 -12.03 -14.26
N ASP A 156 6.88 -11.06 -14.74
CA ASP A 156 8.10 -10.58 -14.10
C ASP A 156 7.85 -9.50 -13.07
N ILE A 157 6.62 -8.99 -12.97
CA ILE A 157 6.24 -7.92 -12.03
C ILE A 157 5.28 -8.46 -10.97
N THR A 158 5.66 -8.33 -9.70
CA THR A 158 4.80 -8.65 -8.55
C THR A 158 4.76 -7.50 -7.55
N ASN A 159 3.56 -7.01 -7.26
CA ASN A 159 3.29 -5.95 -6.30
C ASN A 159 2.66 -6.55 -5.04
N TYR A 160 3.35 -6.45 -3.91
CA TYR A 160 2.79 -6.76 -2.60
C TYR A 160 2.21 -5.48 -2.00
N MET A 161 0.97 -5.51 -1.56
CA MET A 161 0.29 -4.35 -0.98
C MET A 161 -0.33 -4.74 0.35
N SER A 162 -0.03 -3.98 1.39
CA SER A 162 -0.66 -4.16 2.70
C SER A 162 -2.18 -3.94 2.61
N GLU A 163 -2.94 -4.77 3.30
CA GLU A 163 -4.39 -4.61 3.47
C GLU A 163 -4.76 -3.21 3.98
N TYR A 164 -3.90 -2.61 4.82
CA TYR A 164 -4.14 -1.31 5.43
C TYR A 164 -3.26 -0.19 4.89
N ASP A 165 -2.53 -0.40 3.79
CA ASP A 165 -1.74 0.68 3.20
C ASP A 165 -2.68 1.83 2.74
N PRO A 166 -2.57 3.05 3.32
CA PRO A 166 -3.43 4.16 2.92
C PRO A 166 -3.31 4.50 1.44
N LEU A 167 -2.13 4.38 0.83
CA LEU A 167 -1.98 4.64 -0.60
C LEU A 167 -2.80 3.65 -1.42
N THR A 168 -2.57 2.36 -1.20
CA THR A 168 -3.29 1.27 -1.85
C THR A 168 -4.80 1.41 -1.67
N LEU A 169 -5.28 1.74 -0.46
CA LEU A 169 -6.72 1.92 -0.20
C LEU A 169 -7.31 3.05 -1.04
N GLY A 170 -6.60 4.18 -1.14
CA GLY A 170 -6.98 5.34 -1.95
C GLY A 170 -7.01 5.01 -3.45
N GLU A 171 -5.92 4.46 -3.97
CA GLU A 171 -5.77 4.11 -5.39
C GLU A 171 -6.78 3.06 -5.86
N ARG A 172 -7.03 2.03 -5.02
CA ARG A 172 -8.04 1.00 -5.29
C ARG A 172 -9.43 1.59 -5.36
N SER A 173 -9.77 2.44 -4.40
CA SER A 173 -11.08 3.10 -4.32
C SER A 173 -11.31 4.08 -5.47
N ALA A 174 -10.25 4.72 -5.94
CA ALA A 174 -10.27 5.59 -7.10
C ALA A 174 -10.26 4.85 -8.46
N GLY A 175 -10.12 3.52 -8.46
CA GLY A 175 -10.16 2.71 -9.68
C GLY A 175 -8.85 2.69 -10.48
N TYR A 176 -7.73 3.03 -9.85
CA TYR A 176 -6.43 3.18 -10.53
C TYR A 176 -5.59 1.90 -10.63
N LEU A 177 -6.09 0.76 -10.17
CA LEU A 177 -5.34 -0.51 -10.21
C LEU A 177 -4.89 -0.93 -11.62
N SER A 178 -5.57 -0.48 -12.68
CA SER A 178 -5.17 -0.73 -14.07
C SER A 178 -3.80 -0.14 -14.42
N ARG A 179 -3.32 0.82 -13.62
CA ARG A 179 -2.02 1.50 -13.75
C ARG A 179 -0.89 0.82 -12.97
N LEU A 180 -1.18 -0.26 -12.23
CA LEU A 180 -0.17 -1.12 -11.60
C LEU A 180 0.08 -2.35 -12.46
N PRO A 181 1.20 -2.46 -13.20
CA PRO A 181 1.49 -3.62 -14.04
C PRO A 181 1.69 -4.90 -13.22
N GLY A 182 1.55 -6.05 -13.88
CA GLY A 182 1.85 -7.36 -13.29
C GLY A 182 0.84 -7.85 -12.26
N LYS A 183 1.32 -8.72 -11.37
CA LYS A 183 0.49 -9.39 -10.37
C LYS A 183 0.37 -8.54 -9.11
N ASN A 184 -0.86 -8.23 -8.73
CA ASN A 184 -1.21 -7.48 -7.52
C ASN A 184 -1.64 -8.42 -6.38
N VAL A 185 -0.94 -8.38 -5.25
CA VAL A 185 -1.13 -9.28 -4.09
C VAL A 185 -1.42 -8.46 -2.85
N ILE A 186 -2.64 -8.60 -2.29
CA ILE A 186 -2.94 -8.04 -0.97
C ILE A 186 -2.36 -8.98 0.09
N VAL A 187 -1.58 -8.44 1.01
CA VAL A 187 -0.99 -9.18 2.14
C VAL A 187 -1.68 -8.79 3.44
N ASN A 188 -2.03 -9.80 4.24
CA ASN A 188 -2.69 -9.63 5.54
C ASN A 188 -1.62 -9.36 6.61
N ASN A 189 -1.06 -8.17 6.58
CA ASN A 189 -0.13 -7.65 7.57
C ASN A 189 -0.68 -6.33 8.13
N ASN A 190 0.04 -5.74 9.09
CA ASN A 190 -0.29 -4.42 9.64
C ASN A 190 -1.64 -4.36 10.38
N MET A 191 -2.02 -3.16 10.85
CA MET A 191 -3.25 -2.96 11.62
C MET A 191 -3.85 -1.58 11.35
N PRO A 192 -5.18 -1.41 11.40
CA PRO A 192 -5.82 -0.14 11.08
C PRO A 192 -5.86 0.80 12.30
N LEU A 193 -4.71 1.20 12.87
CA LEU A 193 -4.64 2.24 13.88
C LEU A 193 -4.17 3.56 13.24
N PHE A 194 -4.60 4.71 13.75
CA PHE A 194 -4.08 5.97 13.20
C PHE A 194 -2.58 6.12 13.39
N ALA A 195 -2.08 5.70 14.56
CA ALA A 195 -0.66 5.67 14.87
C ALA A 195 0.16 4.80 13.89
N THR A 196 -0.48 3.89 13.14
CA THR A 196 0.20 2.99 12.19
C THR A 196 0.06 3.43 10.74
N LEU A 197 -0.58 4.55 10.40
CA LEU A 197 -0.78 4.95 9.00
C LEU A 197 0.53 5.01 8.19
N VAL A 198 1.56 5.63 8.78
CA VAL A 198 2.89 5.72 8.16
C VAL A 198 3.52 4.34 8.03
N SER A 199 3.55 3.56 9.12
CA SER A 199 4.20 2.25 9.13
C SER A 199 3.48 1.24 8.25
N ASN A 200 2.16 1.37 8.08
CA ASN A 200 1.38 0.56 7.16
C ASN A 200 1.77 0.81 5.70
N HIS A 201 2.14 2.04 5.36
CA HIS A 201 2.62 2.42 4.03
C HIS A 201 4.09 2.09 3.80
N THR A 202 4.96 2.41 4.75
CA THR A 202 6.41 2.14 4.63
C THR A 202 6.75 0.67 4.79
N GLY A 203 5.94 -0.06 5.55
CA GLY A 203 6.15 -1.45 5.89
C GLY A 203 7.14 -1.70 7.02
N TYR A 204 7.75 -0.66 7.60
CA TYR A 204 8.77 -0.83 8.63
C TYR A 204 8.70 0.31 9.65
N SER A 205 8.72 -0.05 10.93
CA SER A 205 8.80 0.88 12.05
C SER A 205 9.32 0.19 13.30
N ASP A 206 9.64 0.98 14.32
CA ASP A 206 9.82 0.41 15.65
C ASP A 206 8.55 -0.34 16.10
N PRO A 207 8.68 -1.41 16.91
CA PRO A 207 7.54 -2.10 17.48
C PRO A 207 6.65 -1.14 18.27
N ILE A 208 5.34 -1.32 18.12
CA ILE A 208 4.34 -0.52 18.82
C ILE A 208 4.07 -1.15 20.19
N ASP A 209 4.05 -0.32 21.23
CA ASP A 209 3.69 -0.74 22.58
C ASP A 209 2.17 -0.69 22.75
N ILE A 210 1.56 -1.86 22.99
CA ILE A 210 0.14 -2.03 23.26
C ILE A 210 0.00 -2.68 24.63
N ASP A 211 -0.31 -1.86 25.65
CA ASP A 211 -0.42 -2.28 27.06
C ASP A 211 0.81 -3.06 27.59
N GLY A 212 2.02 -2.66 27.19
CA GLY A 212 3.28 -3.29 27.57
C GLY A 212 3.72 -4.44 26.65
N GLU A 213 2.88 -4.87 25.70
CA GLU A 213 3.24 -5.84 24.67
C GLU A 213 3.82 -5.13 23.44
N LYS A 214 4.98 -5.58 22.96
CA LYS A 214 5.60 -5.04 21.75
C LYS A 214 5.09 -5.78 20.52
N VAL A 215 4.35 -5.09 19.66
CA VAL A 215 3.83 -5.64 18.41
C VAL A 215 4.65 -5.13 17.24
N LEU A 216 5.18 -6.07 16.45
CA LEU A 216 6.00 -5.78 15.27
C LEU A 216 5.10 -5.45 14.06
N ILE A 217 5.44 -4.41 13.29
CA ILE A 217 4.71 -3.94 12.10
C ILE A 217 5.51 -4.17 10.81
N ASP A 218 6.62 -4.91 10.88
CA ASP A 218 7.47 -5.19 9.73
C ASP A 218 6.71 -5.99 8.66
N ALA A 219 6.78 -5.51 7.42
CA ALA A 219 5.99 -5.97 6.29
C ALA A 219 6.19 -7.47 5.99
N ASP A 220 7.39 -7.98 6.26
CA ASP A 220 7.86 -9.33 5.98
C ASP A 220 7.84 -10.27 7.20
N ALA A 221 7.59 -9.76 8.41
CA ALA A 221 7.68 -10.54 9.65
C ALA A 221 6.77 -11.79 9.68
N TYR A 222 5.57 -11.66 9.12
CA TYR A 222 4.53 -12.69 9.21
C TYR A 222 3.91 -13.05 7.86
N LEU A 223 4.59 -12.80 6.74
CA LEU A 223 4.08 -13.23 5.43
C LEU A 223 4.04 -14.76 5.31
N PRO A 224 2.99 -15.32 4.65
CA PRO A 224 2.84 -16.76 4.49
C PRO A 224 3.84 -17.26 3.47
N VAL A 225 4.92 -17.90 3.90
CA VAL A 225 6.00 -18.34 3.01
C VAL A 225 5.97 -19.84 2.91
N GLY A 226 5.90 -20.36 1.68
CA GLY A 226 5.87 -21.79 1.40
C GLY A 226 7.12 -22.47 1.95
N VAL A 227 6.92 -23.59 2.66
CA VAL A 227 8.00 -24.33 3.34
C VAL A 227 9.08 -24.76 2.36
N TRP A 228 8.69 -25.21 1.17
CA TRP A 228 9.61 -25.71 0.15
C TRP A 228 9.96 -24.68 -0.92
N SER A 229 9.00 -23.84 -1.31
CA SER A 229 9.24 -22.85 -2.37
C SER A 229 10.06 -21.66 -1.89
N GLY A 230 10.00 -21.31 -0.60
CA GLY A 230 10.56 -20.07 -0.07
C GLY A 230 9.87 -18.80 -0.62
N THR A 231 8.77 -18.96 -1.35
CA THR A 231 7.99 -17.87 -1.96
C THR A 231 6.80 -17.50 -1.08
N ILE A 232 6.35 -16.25 -1.17
CA ILE A 232 5.10 -15.83 -0.54
C ILE A 232 3.92 -16.55 -1.21
N LEU A 233 3.10 -17.21 -0.39
CA LEU A 233 1.91 -17.94 -0.79
C LEU A 233 0.80 -16.94 -1.11
N THR A 234 0.18 -17.12 -2.27
CA THR A 234 -0.83 -16.20 -2.80
C THR A 234 -2.08 -16.95 -3.29
N GLY A 235 -2.32 -18.15 -2.75
CA GLY A 235 -3.47 -19.00 -3.06
C GLY A 235 -3.34 -19.90 -4.30
N GLY A 236 -2.23 -19.84 -5.04
CA GLY A 236 -1.95 -20.73 -6.17
C GLY A 236 -1.45 -22.12 -5.74
N LYS A 237 -1.83 -23.17 -6.47
CA LYS A 237 -1.31 -24.54 -6.29
C LYS A 237 -0.05 -24.71 -7.14
N GLY A 238 1.11 -24.81 -6.48
CA GLY A 238 2.40 -25.06 -7.14
C GLY A 238 2.56 -26.52 -7.60
N HIS A 239 3.75 -26.86 -8.09
CA HIS A 239 4.09 -28.27 -8.31
C HIS A 239 4.24 -29.02 -6.99
N LYS A 240 3.79 -30.28 -6.97
CA LYS A 240 3.94 -31.13 -5.80
C LYS A 240 5.40 -31.49 -5.57
N ILE A 241 5.82 -31.50 -4.31
CA ILE A 241 7.14 -32.00 -3.92
C ILE A 241 7.23 -33.53 -4.11
N ASP A 242 8.44 -34.00 -4.36
CA ASP A 242 8.78 -35.39 -4.12
C ASP A 242 8.90 -35.63 -2.62
N VAL A 243 8.07 -36.49 -2.04
CA VAL A 243 8.15 -36.80 -0.61
C VAL A 243 9.33 -37.74 -0.36
N ASN A 244 10.40 -37.20 0.22
CA ASN A 244 11.65 -37.89 0.51
C ASN A 244 12.24 -37.41 1.87
N PRO A 245 13.30 -38.05 2.40
CA PRO A 245 13.88 -37.68 3.70
C PRO A 245 14.27 -36.20 3.80
N ASP A 246 14.87 -35.64 2.74
CA ASP A 246 15.32 -34.25 2.70
C ASP A 246 14.15 -33.26 2.78
N ASN A 247 13.10 -33.46 1.99
CA ASN A 247 11.92 -32.61 1.97
C ASN A 247 11.12 -32.70 3.28
N MET A 248 11.10 -33.86 3.94
CA MET A 248 10.50 -34.02 5.27
C MET A 248 11.35 -33.39 6.37
N LYS A 249 12.67 -33.37 6.20
CA LYS A 249 13.57 -32.64 7.10
C LYS A 249 13.38 -31.13 6.98
N ILE A 250 13.25 -30.59 5.77
CA ILE A 250 12.90 -29.18 5.53
C ILE A 250 11.61 -28.82 6.28
N LEU A 251 10.56 -29.63 6.13
CA LEU A 251 9.30 -29.42 6.85
C LEU A 251 9.50 -29.46 8.38
N ALA A 252 10.22 -30.45 8.90
CA ALA A 252 10.50 -30.55 10.33
C ALA A 252 11.23 -29.30 10.87
N ASP A 253 12.25 -28.84 10.16
CA ASP A 253 13.05 -27.68 10.53
C ASP A 253 12.22 -26.39 10.49
N SER A 254 11.38 -26.21 9.46
CA SER A 254 10.46 -25.07 9.36
C SER A 254 9.42 -25.04 10.49
N MET A 255 8.89 -26.20 10.89
CA MET A 255 7.96 -26.31 12.02
C MET A 255 8.60 -25.88 13.34
N VAL A 256 9.86 -26.27 13.58
CA VAL A 256 10.58 -26.00 14.83
C VAL A 256 11.12 -24.57 14.90
N SER A 257 11.64 -24.04 13.79
CA SER A 257 12.35 -22.75 13.76
C SER A 257 11.41 -21.56 13.53
N LYS A 258 10.55 -21.63 12.50
CA LYS A 258 9.72 -20.49 12.06
C LYS A 258 8.31 -20.54 12.66
N MET A 259 7.60 -21.65 12.44
CA MET A 259 6.19 -21.77 12.83
C MET A 259 5.99 -21.67 14.34
N LYS A 260 6.86 -22.34 15.12
CA LYS A 260 6.80 -22.26 16.58
C LYS A 260 6.97 -20.83 17.10
N GLY A 261 7.93 -20.07 16.53
CA GLY A 261 8.18 -18.68 16.90
C GLY A 261 6.95 -17.80 16.64
N GLN A 262 6.41 -17.87 15.42
CA GLN A 262 5.21 -17.12 15.02
C GLN A 262 4.01 -17.45 15.92
N ILE A 263 3.72 -18.73 16.16
CA ILE A 263 2.60 -19.13 17.02
C ILE A 263 2.81 -18.70 18.47
N THR A 264 4.05 -18.69 18.97
CA THR A 264 4.34 -18.21 20.34
C THR A 264 4.09 -16.70 20.45
N THR A 265 4.45 -15.92 19.42
CA THR A 265 4.13 -14.49 19.36
C THR A 265 2.62 -14.25 19.33
N ALA A 266 1.89 -14.97 18.47
CA ALA A 266 0.42 -14.87 18.44
C ALA A 266 -0.21 -15.27 19.79
N GLN A 267 0.30 -16.31 20.44
CA GLN A 267 -0.14 -16.73 21.76
C GLN A 267 0.10 -15.62 22.81
N SER A 268 1.25 -14.93 22.75
CA SER A 268 1.58 -13.80 23.64
C SER A 268 0.59 -12.65 23.47
N HIS A 269 0.29 -12.27 22.23
CA HIS A 269 -0.68 -11.21 21.95
C HIS A 269 -2.09 -11.57 22.47
N VAL A 270 -2.53 -12.83 22.27
CA VAL A 270 -3.80 -13.30 22.82
C VAL A 270 -3.79 -13.34 24.35
N ASN A 271 -2.68 -13.74 25.00
CA ASN A 271 -2.57 -13.68 26.47
C ASN A 271 -2.80 -12.25 26.99
N HIS A 272 -2.14 -11.26 26.37
CA HIS A 272 -2.32 -9.86 26.77
C HIS A 272 -3.75 -9.37 26.54
N ALA A 273 -4.38 -9.76 25.42
CA ALA A 273 -5.79 -9.45 25.17
C ALA A 273 -6.72 -10.07 26.23
N VAL A 274 -6.47 -11.33 26.62
CA VAL A 274 -7.18 -12.01 27.73
C VAL A 274 -6.97 -11.25 29.04
N ASP A 275 -5.72 -10.89 29.37
CA ASP A 275 -5.38 -10.16 30.60
C ASP A 275 -6.06 -8.79 30.66
N ILE A 276 -6.15 -8.08 29.53
CA ILE A 276 -6.89 -6.83 29.44
C ILE A 276 -8.38 -7.08 29.71
N VAL A 277 -8.99 -8.03 29.00
CA VAL A 277 -10.41 -8.41 29.18
C VAL A 277 -10.70 -8.82 30.63
N GLU A 278 -9.80 -9.55 31.29
CA GLU A 278 -9.95 -9.95 32.69
C GLU A 278 -9.84 -8.75 33.66
N ARG A 279 -8.87 -7.86 33.43
CA ARG A 279 -8.58 -6.67 34.27
C ARG A 279 -9.49 -5.47 34.00
N GLU A 280 -10.30 -5.49 32.95
CA GLU A 280 -11.06 -4.32 32.53
C GLU A 280 -11.92 -3.67 33.63
N GLY A 281 -11.95 -2.33 33.60
CA GLY A 281 -12.77 -1.45 34.42
C GLY A 281 -13.55 -0.42 33.58
N SER A 282 -14.62 0.13 34.14
CA SER A 282 -15.70 0.87 33.47
C SER A 282 -15.39 2.33 33.06
N LYS A 283 -14.21 2.65 32.53
CA LYS A 283 -13.84 4.06 32.23
C LYS A 283 -13.62 4.31 30.74
N LEU A 284 -14.63 4.93 30.13
CA LEU A 284 -14.70 5.28 28.70
C LEU A 284 -14.93 6.80 28.47
N ASP A 285 -14.80 7.64 29.51
CA ASP A 285 -15.39 9.00 29.52
C ASP A 285 -14.54 10.12 28.85
N ASP A 286 -13.38 9.79 28.25
CA ASP A 286 -12.49 10.78 27.59
C ASP A 286 -12.53 10.73 26.04
N ARG A 287 -13.42 9.89 25.48
CA ARG A 287 -13.42 9.48 24.05
C ARG A 287 -13.85 10.53 23.04
N ARG A 288 -14.83 11.39 23.39
CA ARG A 288 -15.33 12.39 22.43
C ARG A 288 -14.27 13.44 22.12
N THR A 289 -13.51 13.86 23.13
CA THR A 289 -12.40 14.79 22.97
C THR A 289 -11.25 14.11 22.24
N GLN A 290 -10.85 12.90 22.65
CA GLN A 290 -9.75 12.17 22.01
C GLN A 290 -10.02 11.74 20.57
N LEU A 291 -11.24 11.36 20.17
CA LEU A 291 -11.53 11.14 18.75
C LEU A 291 -11.74 12.45 18.01
N THR A 292 -12.26 13.51 18.62
CA THR A 292 -12.22 14.81 17.92
C THR A 292 -10.77 15.18 17.62
N THR A 293 -9.85 14.93 18.56
CA THR A 293 -8.39 15.08 18.37
C THR A 293 -7.83 14.07 17.36
N SER A 294 -8.16 12.78 17.44
CA SER A 294 -7.64 11.75 16.52
C SER A 294 -8.21 11.91 15.11
N PHE A 295 -9.43 12.41 15.00
CA PHE A 295 -10.04 12.80 13.73
C PHE A 295 -9.56 14.18 13.28
N ASP A 296 -9.06 15.03 14.19
CA ASP A 296 -8.29 16.24 13.86
C ASP A 296 -6.86 15.89 13.43
N ASP A 297 -6.24 14.83 13.94
CA ASP A 297 -4.94 14.31 13.49
C ASP A 297 -5.14 13.61 12.14
N LEU A 298 -6.15 12.72 12.06
CA LEU A 298 -6.59 12.11 10.82
C LEU A 298 -6.95 13.17 9.78
N LEU A 299 -7.76 14.21 10.06
CA LEU A 299 -8.17 15.22 9.05
C LEU A 299 -7.15 16.34 8.86
N GLY A 300 -6.34 16.62 9.87
CA GLY A 300 -5.51 17.81 9.96
C GLY A 300 -4.06 17.58 9.61
N GLN A 301 -3.49 16.38 9.82
CA GLN A 301 -2.06 16.10 9.54
C GLN A 301 -1.69 14.65 9.11
N ASP A 302 -2.60 13.68 9.14
CA ASP A 302 -2.34 12.27 8.77
C ASP A 302 -3.04 11.82 7.46
N ALA A 303 -2.77 10.59 7.01
CA ALA A 303 -3.06 10.11 5.65
C ALA A 303 -4.51 10.24 5.18
N PHE A 304 -5.53 9.98 6.00
CA PHE A 304 -6.91 10.09 5.52
C PHE A 304 -7.39 11.55 5.37
N GLY A 305 -6.88 12.46 6.18
CA GLY A 305 -7.07 13.91 6.05
C GLY A 305 -6.21 14.49 4.97
N LYS A 306 -4.97 14.09 4.83
CA LYS A 306 -4.18 14.44 3.65
C LYS A 306 -4.82 13.88 2.36
N VAL A 307 -5.52 12.74 2.40
CA VAL A 307 -6.34 12.23 1.30
C VAL A 307 -7.65 13.03 1.09
N LEU A 308 -8.29 13.52 2.16
CA LEU A 308 -9.58 14.24 2.09
C LEU A 308 -9.46 15.76 2.05
N THR A 309 -8.74 16.36 3.01
CA THR A 309 -8.41 17.79 3.15
C THR A 309 -7.21 18.21 2.34
N GLY A 310 -6.32 17.29 1.96
CA GLY A 310 -5.18 17.65 1.16
C GLY A 310 -4.30 18.71 1.77
N MET A 311 -4.35 19.13 3.05
CA MET A 311 -3.79 20.46 3.44
C MET A 311 -2.39 20.81 2.90
N ALA A 312 -1.46 19.84 2.78
CA ALA A 312 -0.19 20.01 2.07
C ALA A 312 -0.30 19.96 0.53
N ALA A 313 -1.06 19.02 -0.03
CA ALA A 313 -1.46 18.95 -1.45
C ALA A 313 -2.44 20.07 -1.89
N TYR A 314 -3.14 20.73 -0.98
CA TYR A 314 -4.12 21.80 -1.18
C TYR A 314 -3.36 23.09 -1.33
N GLU A 315 -2.41 23.38 -0.44
CA GLU A 315 -1.52 24.53 -0.63
C GLU A 315 -0.66 24.32 -1.89
N GLN A 316 -0.14 23.10 -2.13
CA GLN A 316 0.58 22.82 -3.37
C GLN A 316 -0.32 22.94 -4.61
N LEU A 317 -1.50 22.33 -4.63
CA LEU A 317 -2.44 22.41 -5.76
C LEU A 317 -2.91 23.85 -5.98
N ARG A 318 -3.19 24.57 -4.90
CA ARG A 318 -3.52 25.99 -4.94
C ARG A 318 -2.36 26.78 -5.54
N GLU A 319 -1.14 26.59 -5.06
CA GLU A 319 0.06 27.23 -5.61
C GLU A 319 0.24 26.88 -7.11
N GLU A 320 0.07 25.62 -7.49
CA GLU A 320 0.16 25.15 -8.88
C GLU A 320 -0.90 25.82 -9.76
N LEU A 321 -2.14 25.95 -9.27
CA LEU A 321 -3.20 26.70 -9.95
C LEU A 321 -2.88 28.20 -10.03
N GLU A 322 -2.39 28.81 -8.94
CA GLU A 322 -1.99 30.23 -8.90
C GLU A 322 -0.83 30.52 -9.88
N ARG A 323 0.07 29.56 -10.09
CA ARG A 323 1.18 29.65 -11.06
C ARG A 323 0.71 29.66 -12.52
N ILE A 324 -0.57 29.40 -12.81
CA ILE A 324 -1.15 29.61 -14.15
C ILE A 324 -1.31 31.11 -14.45
N ASN A 325 -1.53 31.96 -13.43
CA ASN A 325 -1.80 33.40 -13.63
C ASN A 325 -0.71 34.13 -14.44
N PRO A 326 0.60 33.99 -14.14
CA PRO A 326 1.66 34.64 -14.92
C PRO A 326 1.68 34.22 -16.39
N VAL A 327 1.23 33.01 -16.72
CA VAL A 327 1.20 32.49 -18.10
C VAL A 327 0.26 33.32 -18.97
N GLY A 328 -0.94 33.62 -18.46
CA GLY A 328 -1.89 34.50 -19.15
C GLY A 328 -1.30 35.89 -19.40
N VAL A 329 -0.69 36.50 -18.37
CA VAL A 329 -0.08 37.84 -18.47
C VAL A 329 1.05 37.87 -19.49
N LYS A 330 1.98 36.92 -19.44
CA LYS A 330 3.11 36.87 -20.39
C LYS A 330 2.65 36.57 -21.81
N THR A 331 1.66 35.70 -21.99
CA THR A 331 1.08 35.41 -23.31
C THR A 331 0.39 36.66 -23.87
N TYR A 332 -0.37 37.39 -23.04
CA TYR A 332 -0.94 38.68 -23.40
C TYR A 332 0.13 39.67 -23.86
N GLU A 333 1.22 39.83 -23.09
CA GLU A 333 2.32 40.72 -23.46
C GLU A 333 2.98 40.33 -24.78
N ALA A 334 3.28 39.04 -24.98
CA ALA A 334 3.91 38.53 -26.20
C ALA A 334 3.02 38.82 -27.42
N VAL A 335 1.74 38.50 -27.33
CA VAL A 335 0.78 38.67 -28.43
C VAL A 335 0.49 40.15 -28.71
N GLN A 336 0.42 40.99 -27.68
CA GLN A 336 0.28 42.45 -27.87
C GLN A 336 1.51 43.06 -28.52
N ARG A 337 2.73 42.65 -28.14
CA ARG A 337 3.96 43.14 -28.80
C ARG A 337 3.98 42.80 -30.29
N ILE A 338 3.54 41.59 -30.65
CA ILE A 338 3.42 41.16 -32.06
C ILE A 338 2.38 42.00 -32.80
N ARG A 339 1.20 42.18 -32.20
CA ARG A 339 0.11 42.96 -32.79
C ARG A 339 0.48 44.43 -33.01
N MET A 340 1.22 45.02 -32.08
CA MET A 340 1.59 46.44 -32.13
C MET A 340 2.81 46.71 -33.02
N ALA A 341 3.50 45.68 -33.51
CA ALA A 341 4.61 45.84 -34.44
C ALA A 341 4.07 46.17 -35.85
N PRO A 342 4.32 47.38 -36.40
CA PRO A 342 3.64 47.85 -37.62
C PRO A 342 3.76 46.89 -38.81
N VAL A 343 4.97 46.37 -39.07
CA VAL A 343 5.23 45.47 -40.21
C VAL A 343 4.57 44.10 -40.02
N LEU A 344 4.52 43.60 -38.78
CA LEU A 344 3.87 42.33 -38.50
C LEU A 344 2.35 42.47 -38.54
N SER A 345 1.78 43.56 -38.02
CA SER A 345 0.33 43.80 -38.07
C SER A 345 -0.20 43.72 -39.50
N ASP A 346 0.42 44.44 -40.43
CA ASP A 346 0.00 44.47 -41.84
C ASP A 346 0.19 43.10 -42.53
N MET A 347 1.24 42.35 -42.18
CA MET A 347 1.47 41.00 -42.71
C MET A 347 0.50 39.96 -42.14
N LEU A 348 0.07 40.14 -40.89
CA LEU A 348 -0.77 39.21 -40.15
C LEU A 348 -2.28 39.51 -40.29
N ASP A 349 -2.66 40.53 -41.09
CA ASP A 349 -4.06 40.81 -41.44
C ASP A 349 -4.78 39.60 -42.07
N PHE A 350 -4.05 38.69 -42.73
CA PHE A 350 -4.59 37.42 -43.24
C PHE A 350 -5.00 36.43 -42.12
N ILE A 351 -4.44 36.54 -40.91
CA ILE A 351 -4.65 35.61 -39.79
C ILE A 351 -5.95 35.92 -39.02
N SER A 352 -6.74 36.89 -39.50
CA SER A 352 -7.99 37.34 -38.92
C SER A 352 -7.81 38.02 -37.55
N MET A 353 -8.39 39.22 -37.41
CA MET A 353 -8.52 39.93 -36.12
C MET A 353 -9.08 39.01 -35.01
N HIS A 354 -9.87 38.00 -35.37
CA HIS A 354 -10.49 37.06 -34.46
C HIS A 354 -9.48 36.19 -33.68
N VAL A 355 -8.33 35.84 -34.27
CA VAL A 355 -7.30 35.03 -33.57
C VAL A 355 -6.60 35.85 -32.50
N PHE A 356 -6.16 37.07 -32.82
CA PHE A 356 -5.57 37.99 -31.85
C PHE A 356 -6.56 38.35 -30.74
N SER A 357 -7.80 38.72 -31.09
CA SER A 357 -8.80 39.07 -30.07
C SER A 357 -9.16 37.87 -29.19
N GLY A 358 -9.20 36.66 -29.76
CA GLY A 358 -9.46 35.43 -29.01
C GLY A 358 -8.38 35.15 -27.96
N ILE A 359 -7.11 35.17 -28.36
CA ILE A 359 -5.98 34.93 -27.44
C ILE A 359 -5.92 35.99 -26.34
N LEU A 360 -6.08 37.27 -26.71
CA LEU A 360 -6.07 38.37 -25.74
C LEU A 360 -7.25 38.29 -24.77
N GLY A 361 -8.43 37.89 -25.24
CA GLY A 361 -9.60 37.65 -24.38
C GLY A 361 -9.34 36.53 -23.39
N ILE A 362 -8.89 35.36 -23.88
CA ILE A 362 -8.56 34.20 -23.03
C ILE A 362 -7.49 34.57 -21.99
N ALA A 363 -6.44 35.28 -22.40
CA ALA A 363 -5.35 35.67 -21.50
C ALA A 363 -5.80 36.61 -20.36
N ILE A 364 -6.86 37.40 -20.57
CA ILE A 364 -7.47 38.25 -19.53
C ILE A 364 -8.44 37.45 -18.64
N GLU A 365 -9.16 36.48 -19.22
CA GLU A 365 -10.13 35.65 -18.49
C GLU A 365 -9.45 34.57 -17.63
N LEU A 366 -8.28 34.09 -18.05
CA LEU A 366 -7.56 32.99 -17.39
C LEU A 366 -7.32 33.25 -15.90
N PRO A 367 -6.81 34.43 -15.44
CA PRO A 367 -6.65 34.69 -14.02
C PRO A 367 -7.96 34.71 -13.22
N LEU A 368 -9.08 35.12 -13.84
CA LEU A 368 -10.38 35.12 -13.19
C LEU A 368 -10.89 33.70 -12.96
N LEU A 369 -10.71 32.83 -13.95
CA LEU A 369 -11.09 31.42 -13.85
C LEU A 369 -10.21 30.64 -12.88
N VAL A 370 -8.90 30.95 -12.82
CA VAL A 370 -8.00 30.43 -11.77
C VAL A 370 -8.50 30.82 -10.39
N ALA A 371 -8.85 32.09 -10.17
CA ALA A 371 -9.38 32.56 -8.88
C ALA A 371 -10.70 31.88 -8.49
N ASP A 372 -11.63 31.69 -9.45
CA ASP A 372 -12.87 30.94 -9.22
C ASP A 372 -12.60 29.45 -8.91
N THR A 373 -11.65 28.83 -9.60
CA THR A 373 -11.24 27.44 -9.38
C THR A 373 -10.66 27.26 -7.97
N ILE A 374 -9.79 28.17 -7.54
CA ILE A 374 -9.24 28.19 -6.17
C ILE A 374 -10.34 28.40 -5.14
N SER A 375 -11.29 29.33 -5.37
CA SER A 375 -12.40 29.53 -4.45
C SER A 375 -13.28 28.29 -4.28
N LYS A 376 -13.45 27.49 -5.35
CA LYS A 376 -14.16 26.20 -5.30
C LYS A 376 -13.37 25.13 -4.56
N LEU A 377 -12.03 25.12 -4.70
CA LEU A 377 -11.14 24.28 -3.89
C LEU A 377 -11.25 24.64 -2.39
N ASP A 378 -11.25 25.94 -2.05
CA ASP A 378 -11.47 26.41 -0.67
C ASP A 378 -12.84 25.95 -0.12
N GLY A 379 -13.85 25.90 -0.99
CA GLY A 379 -15.17 25.35 -0.67
C GLY A 379 -15.14 23.91 -0.17
N ILE A 380 -14.25 23.07 -0.73
CA ILE A 380 -14.06 21.68 -0.26
C ILE A 380 -13.50 21.68 1.17
N ILE A 381 -12.46 22.48 1.45
CA ILE A 381 -11.86 22.61 2.78
C ILE A 381 -12.87 23.10 3.82
N LEU A 382 -13.70 24.07 3.45
CA LEU A 382 -14.78 24.57 4.32
C LEU A 382 -15.79 23.47 4.65
N GLN A 383 -16.21 22.65 3.68
CA GLN A 383 -17.13 21.54 3.94
C GLN A 383 -16.52 20.44 4.79
N LEU A 384 -15.23 20.13 4.60
CA LEU A 384 -14.51 19.18 5.46
C LEU A 384 -14.48 19.66 6.92
N ASN A 385 -14.22 20.95 7.14
CA ASN A 385 -14.32 21.56 8.46
C ASN A 385 -15.75 21.54 9.02
N ALA A 386 -16.79 21.63 8.17
CA ALA A 386 -18.17 21.50 8.60
C ALA A 386 -18.52 20.06 9.00
N LEU A 387 -17.98 19.05 8.30
CA LEU A 387 -18.13 17.64 8.68
C LEU A 387 -17.61 17.38 10.09
N LYS A 388 -16.56 18.09 10.52
CA LYS A 388 -16.05 17.98 11.88
C LYS A 388 -17.10 18.29 12.94
N LYS A 389 -17.85 19.37 12.73
CA LYS A 389 -18.84 19.86 13.68
C LYS A 389 -20.17 19.11 13.59
N GLY A 390 -20.52 18.61 12.40
CA GLY A 390 -21.83 18.02 12.13
C GLY A 390 -21.84 16.49 11.98
N ALA A 391 -20.95 15.94 11.17
CA ALA A 391 -20.98 14.54 10.75
C ALA A 391 -20.20 13.61 11.69
N ILE A 392 -18.98 13.97 12.12
CA ILE A 392 -18.19 13.14 13.04
C ILE A 392 -18.96 12.80 14.31
N PRO A 393 -19.67 13.73 14.98
CA PRO A 393 -20.41 13.41 16.20
C PRO A 393 -21.46 12.31 15.98
N MET A 394 -21.92 12.10 14.74
CA MET A 394 -22.88 11.03 14.43
C MET A 394 -22.29 9.63 14.63
N LEU A 395 -20.98 9.47 14.52
CA LEU A 395 -20.28 8.20 14.76
C LEU A 395 -20.44 7.73 16.22
N PHE A 396 -20.58 8.66 17.17
CA PHE A 396 -20.68 8.39 18.61
C PHE A 396 -22.09 8.20 19.13
N ASN A 397 -23.12 8.34 18.30
CA ASN A 397 -24.48 8.30 18.79
C ASN A 397 -24.79 6.96 19.48
N GLY A 398 -25.05 7.00 20.80
CA GLY A 398 -25.29 5.79 21.59
C GLY A 398 -24.02 4.98 21.95
N ILE A 399 -22.83 5.54 21.72
CA ILE A 399 -21.54 5.03 22.19
C ILE A 399 -21.13 5.86 23.41
N ASP A 400 -21.55 5.42 24.60
CA ASP A 400 -21.22 6.05 25.88
C ASP A 400 -20.48 5.06 26.81
N ASN A 401 -20.32 5.39 28.09
CA ASN A 401 -19.68 4.49 29.07
C ASN A 401 -20.45 3.20 29.35
N HIS A 402 -21.68 3.10 28.87
CA HIS A 402 -22.52 1.91 28.94
C HIS A 402 -22.56 1.16 27.60
N PHE A 403 -21.75 1.57 26.61
CA PHE A 403 -21.63 0.89 25.33
C PHE A 403 -21.18 -0.56 25.52
N LEU A 404 -20.16 -0.80 26.34
CA LEU A 404 -19.83 -2.14 26.83
C LEU A 404 -20.50 -2.30 28.22
N SER A 405 -21.70 -2.87 28.24
CA SER A 405 -22.41 -3.11 29.51
C SER A 405 -21.73 -4.21 30.32
N ASP A 406 -21.96 -4.26 31.64
CA ASP A 406 -21.45 -5.33 32.52
C ASP A 406 -21.77 -6.74 32.00
N GLY A 407 -22.94 -6.92 31.38
CA GLY A 407 -23.33 -8.17 30.74
C GLY A 407 -22.49 -8.53 29.51
N MET A 408 -22.13 -7.54 28.70
CA MET A 408 -21.25 -7.74 27.54
C MET A 408 -19.80 -8.00 27.95
N VAL A 409 -19.30 -7.29 28.97
CA VAL A 409 -17.98 -7.57 29.55
C VAL A 409 -17.95 -8.98 30.14
N THR A 410 -19.03 -9.43 30.77
CA THR A 410 -19.16 -10.80 31.27
C THR A 410 -19.12 -11.82 30.14
N GLU A 411 -19.89 -11.59 29.07
CA GLU A 411 -19.89 -12.45 27.88
C GLU A 411 -18.52 -12.49 27.19
N LEU A 412 -17.84 -11.34 27.09
CA LEU A 412 -16.48 -11.22 26.56
C LEU A 412 -15.50 -12.02 27.43
N LYS A 413 -15.56 -11.90 28.77
CA LYS A 413 -14.74 -12.70 29.69
C LYS A 413 -14.99 -14.20 29.54
N GLU A 414 -16.24 -14.62 29.40
CA GLU A 414 -16.58 -16.02 29.13
C GLU A 414 -16.01 -16.52 27.80
N HIS A 415 -16.09 -15.69 26.77
CA HIS A 415 -15.55 -15.97 25.45
C HIS A 415 -14.02 -16.07 25.46
N TYR A 416 -13.32 -15.12 26.09
CA TYR A 416 -11.85 -15.11 26.16
C TYR A 416 -11.29 -16.25 27.01
N LYS A 417 -12.02 -16.76 28.00
CA LYS A 417 -11.64 -18.01 28.70
C LYS A 417 -11.64 -19.24 27.77
N ILE A 418 -12.47 -19.24 26.72
CA ILE A 418 -12.48 -20.30 25.72
C ILE A 418 -11.32 -20.11 24.75
N ILE A 419 -11.12 -18.88 24.25
CA ILE A 419 -9.96 -18.53 23.41
C ILE A 419 -8.65 -18.90 24.11
N ASP A 420 -8.51 -18.56 25.39
CA ASP A 420 -7.30 -18.79 26.19
C ASP A 420 -6.90 -20.27 26.23
N ARG A 421 -7.90 -21.15 26.39
CA ARG A 421 -7.68 -22.60 26.34
C ARG A 421 -7.41 -23.08 24.92
N ASN A 422 -8.15 -22.57 23.94
CA ASN A 422 -8.06 -23.01 22.55
C ASN A 422 -6.71 -22.64 21.92
N LYS A 423 -6.13 -21.47 22.21
CA LYS A 423 -4.79 -21.11 21.76
C LYS A 423 -3.74 -22.09 22.27
N ASP A 424 -3.87 -22.59 23.49
CA ASP A 424 -2.94 -23.54 24.09
C ASP A 424 -3.09 -24.92 23.44
N VAL A 425 -4.34 -25.36 23.19
CA VAL A 425 -4.62 -26.60 22.44
C VAL A 425 -4.01 -26.53 21.04
N LEU A 426 -4.21 -25.44 20.31
CA LEU A 426 -3.65 -25.25 18.97
C LEU A 426 -2.12 -25.21 18.98
N THR A 427 -1.53 -24.47 19.92
CA THR A 427 -0.07 -24.37 20.05
C THR A 427 0.56 -25.75 20.33
N ASN A 428 -0.08 -26.54 21.19
CA ASN A 428 0.33 -27.92 21.46
C ASN A 428 0.13 -28.83 20.25
N GLN A 429 -0.95 -28.66 19.48
CA GLN A 429 -1.19 -29.41 18.24
C GLN A 429 -0.10 -29.13 17.20
N ILE A 430 0.23 -27.86 16.96
CA ILE A 430 1.27 -27.45 16.00
C ILE A 430 2.64 -27.98 16.42
N SER A 431 2.97 -27.89 17.72
CA SER A 431 4.20 -28.46 18.27
C SER A 431 4.25 -29.98 18.10
N THR A 432 3.11 -30.66 18.32
CA THR A 432 2.97 -32.11 18.16
C THR A 432 3.11 -32.52 16.70
N PHE A 433 2.50 -31.79 15.78
CA PHE A 433 2.66 -32.00 14.34
C PHE A 433 4.13 -31.91 13.93
N GLY A 434 4.87 -30.91 14.43
CA GLY A 434 6.31 -30.79 14.19
C GLY A 434 7.11 -32.01 14.65
N MET A 435 6.77 -32.59 15.82
CA MET A 435 7.39 -33.85 16.29
C MET A 435 7.04 -35.04 15.40
N GLN A 436 5.80 -35.12 14.91
CA GLN A 436 5.34 -36.19 14.03
C GLN A 436 6.02 -36.13 12.65
N VAL A 437 6.17 -34.93 12.08
CA VAL A 437 6.96 -34.74 10.85
C VAL A 437 8.41 -35.17 11.07
N LYS A 438 9.03 -34.77 12.18
CA LYS A 438 10.41 -35.16 12.51
C LYS A 438 10.57 -36.69 12.62
N TYR A 439 9.60 -37.37 13.24
CA TYR A 439 9.58 -38.83 13.30
C TYR A 439 9.52 -39.44 11.89
N VAL A 440 8.58 -39.01 11.04
CA VAL A 440 8.45 -39.54 9.66
C VAL A 440 9.71 -39.27 8.85
N SER A 441 10.32 -38.10 8.98
CA SER A 441 11.61 -37.77 8.35
C SER A 441 12.72 -38.75 8.75
N GLN A 442 12.85 -39.06 10.04
CA GLN A 442 13.87 -39.99 10.55
C GLN A 442 13.63 -41.43 10.10
N GLU A 443 12.38 -41.88 10.08
CA GLU A 443 12.05 -43.24 9.61
C GLU A 443 12.25 -43.38 8.09
N LEU A 444 11.93 -42.34 7.31
CA LEU A 444 12.25 -42.31 5.89
C LEU A 444 13.77 -42.35 5.65
N GLU A 445 14.57 -41.61 6.43
CA GLU A 445 16.03 -41.65 6.34
C GLU A 445 16.60 -43.03 6.67
N LYS A 446 16.04 -43.73 7.67
CA LYS A 446 16.42 -45.11 7.98
C LYS A 446 16.07 -46.06 6.85
N ALA A 447 14.86 -45.96 6.29
CA ALA A 447 14.41 -46.77 5.17
C ALA A 447 15.32 -46.57 3.93
N ASP A 448 15.70 -45.33 3.64
CA ASP A 448 16.58 -44.99 2.52
C ASP A 448 18.01 -45.57 2.68
N LYS A 449 18.56 -45.51 3.90
CA LYS A 449 19.85 -46.15 4.23
C LYS A 449 19.80 -47.67 4.07
N LEU A 450 18.71 -48.32 4.50
CA LEU A 450 18.52 -49.77 4.36
C LEU A 450 18.38 -50.19 2.88
N LEU A 451 17.66 -49.40 2.07
CA LEU A 451 17.57 -49.61 0.62
C LEU A 451 18.95 -49.54 -0.03
N THR A 452 19.74 -48.53 0.32
CA THR A 452 21.11 -48.35 -0.20
C THR A 452 22.03 -49.51 0.23
N ALA A 453 21.82 -50.07 1.42
CA ALA A 453 22.53 -51.24 1.92
C ALA A 453 22.01 -52.58 1.37
N HIS A 454 21.04 -52.58 0.43
CA HIS A 454 20.37 -53.77 -0.12
C HIS A 454 19.74 -54.68 0.96
N GLN A 455 19.33 -54.08 2.07
CA GLN A 455 18.67 -54.78 3.18
C GLN A 455 17.15 -54.75 3.01
N LYS A 456 16.45 -55.67 3.69
CA LYS A 456 14.99 -55.68 3.70
C LYS A 456 14.49 -54.39 4.38
N VAL A 457 13.68 -53.63 3.67
CA VAL A 457 13.10 -52.38 4.15
C VAL A 457 11.65 -52.62 4.54
N GLU A 458 11.32 -52.32 5.79
CA GLU A 458 9.93 -52.29 6.25
C GLU A 458 9.27 -50.98 5.81
N GLN A 459 7.96 -51.02 5.53
CA GLN A 459 7.22 -49.80 5.22
C GLN A 459 7.27 -48.84 6.42
N VAL A 460 7.54 -47.56 6.16
CA VAL A 460 7.49 -46.52 7.19
C VAL A 460 6.06 -46.43 7.73
N SER A 461 5.92 -46.70 9.03
CA SER A 461 4.64 -46.67 9.73
C SER A 461 4.11 -45.24 9.92
N ALA A 462 2.81 -45.14 10.20
CA ALA A 462 2.22 -43.88 10.64
C ALA A 462 2.98 -43.29 11.85
N PRO A 463 3.06 -41.95 11.97
CA PRO A 463 3.62 -41.32 13.15
C PRO A 463 2.84 -41.73 14.41
N PRO A 464 3.46 -41.66 15.60
CA PRO A 464 2.81 -42.00 16.86
C PRO A 464 1.46 -41.29 17.01
N VAL A 465 0.43 -42.06 17.41
CA VAL A 465 -0.89 -41.52 17.71
C VAL A 465 -0.79 -40.63 18.95
N THR A 466 -1.25 -39.40 18.83
CA THR A 466 -1.25 -38.40 19.90
C THR A 466 -2.66 -38.03 20.32
N SER A 467 -2.76 -37.19 21.36
CA SER A 467 -4.02 -36.62 21.86
C SER A 467 -4.90 -36.07 20.74
N ASN A 468 -6.23 -36.22 20.88
CA ASN A 468 -7.17 -35.60 19.96
C ASN A 468 -7.27 -34.09 20.28
N PHE A 469 -6.75 -33.25 19.39
CA PHE A 469 -6.79 -31.79 19.54
C PHE A 469 -8.10 -31.27 18.97
N VAL A 470 -9.06 -30.98 19.85
CA VAL A 470 -10.37 -30.43 19.49
C VAL A 470 -10.52 -29.11 20.22
N LEU A 471 -10.75 -28.04 19.48
CA LEU A 471 -11.08 -26.75 20.08
C LEU A 471 -12.50 -26.80 20.63
N LYS A 472 -12.72 -26.05 21.71
CA LYS A 472 -14.05 -25.90 22.27
C LYS A 472 -14.72 -24.71 21.62
N GLU A 473 -15.92 -24.90 21.07
CA GLU A 473 -16.73 -23.78 20.61
C GLU A 473 -17.10 -22.86 21.79
N SER A 474 -17.03 -21.55 21.55
CA SER A 474 -17.50 -20.58 22.53
C SER A 474 -19.00 -20.36 22.39
N GLU A 475 -19.74 -20.61 23.47
CA GLU A 475 -21.19 -20.34 23.55
C GLU A 475 -21.50 -18.84 23.72
N ALA A 476 -20.49 -18.05 24.08
CA ALA A 476 -20.53 -16.60 24.24
C ALA A 476 -20.08 -15.89 22.95
N MET A 477 -20.57 -14.68 22.69
CA MET A 477 -20.26 -13.88 21.50
C MET A 477 -20.63 -14.58 20.18
N LYS A 478 -21.72 -15.37 20.15
CA LYS A 478 -22.15 -16.08 18.92
C LYS A 478 -22.48 -15.14 17.77
N ASP A 479 -23.07 -13.99 18.09
CA ASP A 479 -23.36 -12.92 17.13
C ASP A 479 -22.21 -11.88 17.06
N GLY A 480 -21.02 -12.24 17.56
CA GLY A 480 -19.90 -11.32 17.77
C GLY A 480 -20.31 -10.15 18.67
N MET A 481 -19.99 -8.93 18.23
CA MET A 481 -20.43 -7.69 18.89
C MET A 481 -21.94 -7.40 18.71
N GLY A 482 -22.67 -8.20 17.92
CA GLY A 482 -24.12 -8.26 17.85
C GLY A 482 -24.82 -6.91 17.64
N LYS A 483 -25.62 -6.47 18.62
CA LYS A 483 -26.33 -5.18 18.58
C LYS A 483 -25.37 -3.98 18.57
N LYS A 484 -24.17 -4.11 19.13
CA LYS A 484 -23.17 -3.04 19.16
C LYS A 484 -22.55 -2.83 17.79
N GLN A 485 -22.20 -3.90 17.07
CA GLN A 485 -21.78 -3.81 15.67
C GLN A 485 -22.85 -3.11 14.82
N LYS A 486 -24.12 -3.52 14.95
CA LYS A 486 -25.24 -2.86 14.23
C LYS A 486 -25.35 -1.36 14.53
N LEU A 487 -25.11 -0.96 15.78
CA LEU A 487 -25.10 0.46 16.15
C LEU A 487 -23.94 1.20 15.48
N LEU A 488 -22.73 0.61 15.47
CA LEU A 488 -21.58 1.16 14.76
C LEU A 488 -21.87 1.30 13.26
N ASP A 489 -22.40 0.25 12.61
CA ASP A 489 -22.78 0.24 11.20
C ASP A 489 -23.82 1.33 10.88
N GLU A 490 -24.84 1.48 11.74
CA GLU A 490 -25.88 2.50 11.58
C GLU A 490 -25.34 3.92 11.73
N ASN A 491 -24.43 4.13 12.69
CA ASN A 491 -23.78 5.41 12.92
C ASN A 491 -22.86 5.77 11.76
N TYR A 492 -22.05 4.81 11.30
CA TYR A 492 -21.20 4.96 10.13
C TYR A 492 -22.01 5.26 8.87
N ARG A 493 -23.14 4.58 8.65
CA ARG A 493 -24.05 4.87 7.53
C ARG A 493 -24.61 6.29 7.59
N LYS A 494 -24.96 6.81 8.77
CA LYS A 494 -25.43 8.20 8.95
C LYS A 494 -24.30 9.20 8.68
N PHE A 495 -23.12 8.97 9.25
CA PHE A 495 -21.91 9.74 9.00
C PHE A 495 -21.61 9.80 7.50
N LYS A 496 -21.53 8.65 6.83
CA LYS A 496 -21.26 8.54 5.40
C LYS A 496 -22.27 9.30 4.56
N LYS A 497 -23.57 9.15 4.85
CA LYS A 497 -24.61 9.91 4.14
C LYS A 497 -24.43 11.43 4.30
N SER A 498 -24.10 11.87 5.51
CA SER A 498 -23.83 13.30 5.81
C SER A 498 -22.57 13.78 5.07
N ALA A 499 -21.49 13.00 5.08
CA ALA A 499 -20.25 13.27 4.37
C ALA A 499 -20.47 13.44 2.85
N LEU A 500 -21.14 12.48 2.22
CA LEU A 500 -21.46 12.53 0.79
C LEU A 500 -22.34 13.74 0.44
N SER A 501 -23.38 14.01 1.24
CA SER A 501 -24.30 15.14 0.99
C SER A 501 -23.60 16.51 1.05
N SER A 502 -22.53 16.62 1.85
CA SER A 502 -21.77 17.88 1.98
C SER A 502 -20.64 17.99 0.96
N LEU A 503 -19.93 16.90 0.66
CA LEU A 503 -18.72 16.92 -0.16
C LEU A 503 -18.99 16.74 -1.66
N ASP A 504 -19.95 15.89 -2.05
CA ASP A 504 -20.22 15.63 -3.47
C ASP A 504 -20.52 16.92 -4.27
N PRO A 505 -21.34 17.88 -3.76
CA PRO A 505 -21.64 19.10 -4.52
C PRO A 505 -20.42 20.00 -4.73
N VAL A 506 -19.56 20.14 -3.71
CA VAL A 506 -18.37 21.00 -3.80
C VAL A 506 -17.28 20.38 -4.66
N ILE A 507 -17.10 19.06 -4.59
CA ILE A 507 -16.20 18.31 -5.49
C ILE A 507 -16.68 18.40 -6.93
N ALA A 508 -17.99 18.26 -7.18
CA ALA A 508 -18.56 18.40 -8.52
C ALA A 508 -18.39 19.82 -9.08
N SER A 509 -18.60 20.85 -8.25
CA SER A 509 -18.39 22.25 -8.62
C SER A 509 -16.92 22.54 -8.97
N PHE A 510 -15.99 22.08 -8.14
CA PHE A 510 -14.55 22.20 -8.38
C PHE A 510 -14.14 21.49 -9.68
N GLY A 511 -14.58 20.24 -9.87
CA GLY A 511 -14.32 19.49 -11.09
C GLY A 511 -14.85 20.18 -12.36
N SER A 512 -15.99 20.87 -12.27
CA SER A 512 -16.52 21.67 -13.38
C SER A 512 -15.65 22.87 -13.70
N SER A 513 -15.07 23.56 -12.72
CA SER A 513 -14.16 24.68 -12.98
C SER A 513 -12.81 24.22 -13.50
N LEU A 514 -12.27 23.11 -12.98
CA LEU A 514 -11.07 22.50 -13.54
C LEU A 514 -11.24 22.15 -15.02
N GLN A 515 -12.41 21.61 -15.40
CA GLN A 515 -12.70 21.32 -16.80
C GLN A 515 -12.77 22.59 -17.67
N GLN A 516 -13.32 23.69 -17.14
CA GLN A 516 -13.31 24.97 -17.87
C GLN A 516 -11.90 25.53 -18.00
N LEU A 517 -11.09 25.41 -16.94
CA LEU A 517 -9.72 25.89 -16.91
C LEU A 517 -8.83 25.11 -17.89
N ASP A 518 -8.98 23.80 -17.92
CA ASP A 518 -8.36 22.88 -18.88
C ASP A 518 -8.69 23.28 -20.33
N TYR A 519 -9.97 23.48 -20.66
CA TYR A 519 -10.37 23.97 -21.99
C TYR A 519 -9.80 25.34 -22.33
N MET A 520 -9.75 26.27 -21.37
CA MET A 520 -9.25 27.61 -21.60
C MET A 520 -7.73 27.62 -21.85
N VAL A 521 -6.98 26.77 -21.15
CA VAL A 521 -5.54 26.58 -21.36
C VAL A 521 -5.28 25.91 -22.72
N ASP A 522 -6.08 24.92 -23.11
CA ASP A 522 -6.01 24.28 -24.42
C ASP A 522 -6.29 25.28 -25.56
N ASP A 523 -7.36 26.08 -25.45
CA ASP A 523 -7.70 27.11 -26.44
C ASP A 523 -6.61 28.19 -26.54
N LEU A 524 -5.98 28.56 -25.41
CA LEU A 524 -4.85 29.48 -25.39
C LEU A 524 -3.65 28.91 -26.16
N MET A 525 -3.31 27.64 -25.89
CA MET A 525 -2.23 26.93 -26.56
C MET A 525 -2.48 26.83 -28.07
N ASP A 526 -3.69 26.46 -28.47
CA ASP A 526 -4.10 26.37 -29.86
C ASP A 526 -4.04 27.72 -30.58
N GLY A 527 -4.48 28.79 -29.91
CA GLY A 527 -4.40 30.15 -30.42
C GLY A 527 -2.95 30.60 -30.67
N VAL A 528 -2.09 30.41 -29.67
CA VAL A 528 -0.65 30.71 -29.77
C VAL A 528 0.01 29.88 -30.88
N GLY A 529 -0.34 28.60 -30.99
CA GLY A 529 0.14 27.69 -32.05
C GLY A 529 -0.26 28.13 -33.46
N LYS A 530 -1.49 28.64 -33.64
CA LYS A 530 -1.96 29.21 -34.91
C LYS A 530 -1.20 30.48 -35.28
N LEU A 531 -0.99 31.39 -34.33
CA LEU A 531 -0.17 32.59 -34.55
C LEU A 531 1.28 32.24 -34.92
N ARG A 532 1.87 31.30 -34.19
CA ARG A 532 3.24 30.79 -34.44
C ARG A 532 3.37 30.22 -35.85
N SER A 533 2.44 29.35 -36.23
CA SER A 533 2.40 28.72 -37.55
C SER A 533 2.32 29.77 -38.65
N ALA A 534 1.51 30.80 -38.46
CA ALA A 534 1.37 31.83 -39.46
C ALA A 534 2.59 32.78 -39.54
N LEU A 535 3.22 33.09 -38.41
CA LEU A 535 4.50 33.80 -38.37
C LEU A 535 5.66 33.01 -38.99
N SER A 536 5.58 31.68 -39.11
CA SER A 536 6.60 30.88 -39.80
C SER A 536 6.75 31.23 -41.28
N PHE A 537 5.71 31.82 -41.89
CA PHE A 537 5.72 32.27 -43.28
C PHE A 537 6.21 33.71 -43.47
N ALA A 538 6.35 34.49 -42.38
CA ALA A 538 6.84 35.87 -42.44
C ALA A 538 8.37 35.89 -42.44
N HIS A 539 9.00 36.50 -43.43
CA HIS A 539 10.45 36.75 -43.39
C HIS A 539 10.71 38.23 -43.71
N ILE A 540 11.13 38.99 -42.70
CA ILE A 540 11.33 40.43 -42.83
C ILE A 540 12.83 40.70 -43.00
N PRO A 541 13.30 41.09 -44.19
CA PRO A 541 14.71 41.32 -44.39
C PRO A 541 15.20 42.54 -43.59
N PHE A 542 16.46 42.50 -43.16
CA PHE A 542 17.17 43.59 -42.46
C PHE A 542 16.66 43.92 -41.04
N THR A 543 15.86 43.05 -40.42
CA THR A 543 15.42 43.18 -39.01
C THR A 543 15.28 41.80 -38.35
N ASP A 544 15.33 41.73 -37.02
CA ASP A 544 15.09 40.48 -36.25
C ASP A 544 13.66 40.40 -35.68
N ILE A 545 12.73 41.21 -36.20
CA ILE A 545 11.39 41.38 -35.63
C ILE A 545 10.57 40.08 -35.72
N ASP A 546 10.62 39.37 -36.85
CA ASP A 546 9.95 38.09 -37.06
C ASP A 546 10.57 36.98 -36.21
N GLN A 547 11.90 36.97 -36.07
CA GLN A 547 12.59 36.00 -35.19
C GLN A 547 12.23 36.22 -33.72
N ASN A 548 12.23 37.48 -33.25
CA ASN A 548 11.86 37.82 -31.87
C ASN A 548 10.38 37.48 -31.57
N ALA A 549 9.48 37.71 -32.54
CA ALA A 549 8.07 37.34 -32.42
C ALA A 549 7.88 35.82 -32.29
N ARG A 550 8.57 35.02 -33.12
CA ARG A 550 8.53 33.55 -33.01
C ARG A 550 9.09 33.06 -31.69
N GLN A 551 10.22 33.61 -31.26
CA GLN A 551 10.83 33.26 -29.98
C GLN A 551 9.88 33.54 -28.80
N ALA A 552 9.20 34.69 -28.81
CA ALA A 552 8.23 35.05 -27.76
C ALA A 552 7.03 34.07 -27.72
N LEU A 553 6.55 33.58 -28.87
CA LEU A 553 5.50 32.56 -28.91
C LEU A 553 6.03 31.18 -28.51
N ASP A 554 7.26 30.83 -28.86
CA ASP A 554 7.91 29.58 -28.45
C ASP A 554 8.18 29.54 -26.95
N ASP A 555 8.47 30.69 -26.33
CA ASP A 555 8.56 30.85 -24.89
C ASP A 555 7.17 30.70 -24.26
N ALA A 556 6.12 31.34 -24.81
CA ALA A 556 4.75 31.19 -24.31
C ALA A 556 4.25 29.74 -24.36
N VAL A 557 4.47 29.01 -25.46
CA VAL A 557 4.12 27.58 -25.56
C VAL A 557 4.82 26.75 -24.48
N ARG A 558 6.13 26.97 -24.28
CA ARG A 558 6.91 26.26 -23.25
C ARG A 558 6.42 26.56 -21.83
N GLU A 559 5.87 27.76 -21.60
CA GLU A 559 5.30 28.13 -20.33
C GLU A 559 3.88 27.57 -20.11
N ILE A 560 3.05 27.44 -21.15
CA ILE A 560 1.67 26.90 -21.04
C ILE A 560 1.68 25.37 -20.86
N GLN A 561 2.57 24.67 -21.57
CA GLN A 561 2.53 23.21 -21.71
C GLN A 561 2.53 22.41 -20.39
N PRO A 562 3.32 22.76 -19.35
CA PRO A 562 3.30 22.04 -18.08
C PRO A 562 1.93 22.04 -17.39
N TYR A 563 1.15 23.12 -17.55
CA TYR A 563 -0.14 23.27 -16.89
C TYR A 563 -1.24 22.45 -17.56
N GLN A 564 -1.17 22.17 -18.87
CA GLN A 564 -2.09 21.25 -19.53
C GLN A 564 -2.00 19.84 -18.92
N ILE A 565 -0.77 19.36 -18.69
CA ILE A 565 -0.52 18.05 -18.10
C ILE A 565 -1.01 18.02 -16.64
N ALA A 566 -0.64 19.04 -15.85
CA ALA A 566 -1.06 19.12 -14.45
C ALA A 566 -2.60 19.17 -14.28
N LEU A 567 -3.29 19.99 -15.08
CA LEU A 567 -4.75 20.10 -15.04
C LEU A 567 -5.44 18.80 -15.43
N ALA A 568 -4.92 18.08 -16.43
CA ALA A 568 -5.46 16.78 -16.83
C ALA A 568 -5.39 15.75 -15.68
N SER A 569 -4.25 15.69 -14.96
CA SER A 569 -4.09 14.80 -13.80
C SER A 569 -5.05 15.14 -12.66
N VAL A 570 -5.12 16.41 -12.26
CA VAL A 570 -6.02 16.87 -11.18
C VAL A 570 -7.49 16.64 -11.55
N LYS A 571 -7.85 16.89 -12.82
CA LYS A 571 -9.19 16.61 -13.35
C LYS A 571 -9.53 15.11 -13.25
N GLY A 572 -8.60 14.22 -13.62
CA GLY A 572 -8.77 12.77 -13.47
C GLY A 572 -9.02 12.37 -12.01
N ALA A 573 -8.24 12.91 -11.09
CA ALA A 573 -8.39 12.72 -9.65
C ALA A 573 -9.76 13.16 -9.11
N VAL A 574 -10.22 14.35 -9.49
CA VAL A 574 -11.53 14.84 -9.07
C VAL A 574 -12.66 14.01 -9.68
N GLN A 575 -12.50 13.55 -10.92
CA GLN A 575 -13.46 12.65 -11.55
C GLN A 575 -13.53 11.29 -10.87
N SER A 576 -12.41 10.73 -10.41
CA SER A 576 -12.40 9.44 -9.71
C SER A 576 -13.11 9.49 -8.36
N LEU A 577 -13.20 10.65 -7.72
CA LEU A 577 -13.97 10.84 -6.49
C LEU A 577 -15.48 11.01 -6.74
N ARG A 578 -15.90 11.31 -7.98
CA ARG A 578 -17.31 11.47 -8.33
C ARG A 578 -17.97 10.13 -8.65
N GLY A 579 -19.30 10.12 -8.77
CA GLY A 579 -20.05 8.95 -9.26
C GLY A 579 -20.00 7.70 -8.37
N GLY A 580 -19.66 7.87 -7.08
CA GLY A 580 -19.52 6.78 -6.11
C GLY A 580 -18.09 6.57 -5.61
N GLY A 581 -17.08 7.21 -6.20
CA GLY A 581 -15.69 7.12 -5.77
C GLY A 581 -15.46 7.59 -4.33
N LEU A 582 -16.02 8.74 -3.93
CA LEU A 582 -15.95 9.20 -2.54
C LEU A 582 -16.57 8.20 -1.57
N ASN A 583 -17.67 7.55 -1.96
CA ASN A 583 -18.25 6.47 -1.15
C ASN A 583 -17.28 5.28 -1.04
N ALA A 584 -16.61 4.88 -2.13
CA ALA A 584 -15.62 3.80 -2.09
C ALA A 584 -14.45 4.13 -1.16
N VAL A 585 -13.94 5.37 -1.21
CA VAL A 585 -12.86 5.84 -0.31
C VAL A 585 -13.30 5.76 1.15
N LEU A 586 -14.49 6.27 1.47
CA LEU A 586 -14.99 6.21 2.85
C LEU A 586 -15.08 4.76 3.34
N GLU A 587 -15.60 3.84 2.52
CA GLU A 587 -15.70 2.42 2.87
C GLU A 587 -14.32 1.76 3.04
N ALA A 588 -13.35 2.07 2.17
CA ALA A 588 -12.00 1.51 2.27
C ALA A 588 -11.26 1.93 3.55
N TYR A 589 -11.53 3.15 4.05
CA TYR A 589 -10.95 3.66 5.29
C TYR A 589 -11.80 3.41 6.54
N ARG A 590 -12.95 2.74 6.39
CA ARG A 590 -13.80 2.36 7.52
C ARG A 590 -13.05 1.63 8.64
N PRO A 591 -12.13 0.67 8.38
CA PRO A 591 -11.42 -0.03 9.46
C PRO A 591 -10.70 0.93 10.42
N TYR A 592 -10.10 1.99 9.89
CA TYR A 592 -9.43 3.03 10.68
C TYR A 592 -10.41 3.89 11.48
N ILE A 593 -11.58 4.18 10.91
CA ILE A 593 -12.62 4.93 11.62
C ILE A 593 -13.15 4.09 12.79
N ASP A 594 -13.41 2.81 12.54
CA ASP A 594 -14.01 1.89 13.52
C ASP A 594 -13.07 1.63 14.70
N THR A 595 -11.76 1.43 14.48
CA THR A 595 -10.78 1.33 15.59
C THR A 595 -10.66 2.61 16.39
N ALA A 596 -10.66 3.76 15.71
CA ALA A 596 -10.48 5.04 16.37
C ALA A 596 -11.62 5.39 17.32
N LEU A 597 -12.84 4.87 17.09
CA LEU A 597 -13.94 5.00 18.05
C LEU A 597 -13.55 4.53 19.45
N PHE A 598 -12.56 3.64 19.56
CA PHE A 598 -12.07 3.07 20.80
C PHE A 598 -10.67 3.59 21.16
N ASP A 599 -10.16 4.62 20.47
CA ASP A 599 -8.83 5.17 20.72
C ASP A 599 -8.63 5.55 22.19
N GLY A 600 -7.46 5.21 22.73
CA GLY A 600 -7.11 5.44 24.13
C GLY A 600 -7.80 4.52 25.13
N THR A 601 -8.56 3.50 24.68
CA THR A 601 -9.24 2.54 25.54
C THR A 601 -8.54 1.18 25.59
N GLN A 602 -8.77 0.45 26.67
CA GLN A 602 -8.32 -0.94 26.81
C GLN A 602 -8.96 -1.86 25.75
N PHE A 603 -10.17 -1.54 25.28
CA PHE A 603 -10.80 -2.30 24.20
C PHE A 603 -10.11 -2.10 22.84
N GLN A 604 -9.53 -0.93 22.55
CA GLN A 604 -8.68 -0.78 21.36
C GLN A 604 -7.44 -1.66 21.43
N ASN A 605 -6.81 -1.76 22.61
CA ASN A 605 -5.67 -2.66 22.81
C ASN A 605 -6.05 -4.12 22.50
N VAL A 606 -7.23 -4.55 22.96
CA VAL A 606 -7.80 -5.88 22.63
C VAL A 606 -8.00 -6.04 21.13
N ILE A 607 -8.59 -5.06 20.44
CA ILE A 607 -8.78 -5.08 18.98
C ILE A 607 -7.43 -5.21 18.26
N ALA A 608 -6.44 -4.41 18.64
CA ALA A 608 -5.13 -4.38 18.01
C ALA A 608 -4.35 -5.69 18.22
N LEU A 609 -4.33 -6.22 19.45
CA LEU A 609 -3.70 -7.50 19.78
C LEU A 609 -4.38 -8.68 19.08
N ASN A 610 -5.71 -8.67 18.99
CA ASN A 610 -6.44 -9.68 18.22
C ASN A 610 -6.09 -9.60 16.74
N LYS A 611 -6.06 -8.40 16.15
CA LYS A 611 -5.71 -8.24 14.74
C LYS A 611 -4.28 -8.71 14.45
N ALA A 612 -3.32 -8.34 15.29
CA ALA A 612 -1.93 -8.83 15.20
C ALA A 612 -1.87 -10.37 15.27
N SER A 613 -2.61 -10.97 16.21
CA SER A 613 -2.70 -12.43 16.36
C SER A 613 -3.33 -13.10 15.14
N VAL A 614 -4.44 -12.53 14.64
CA VAL A 614 -5.16 -13.04 13.46
C VAL A 614 -4.28 -13.02 12.22
N ASN A 615 -3.51 -11.95 11.98
CA ASN A 615 -2.57 -11.90 10.85
C ASN A 615 -1.57 -13.07 10.88
N ILE A 616 -1.02 -13.37 12.07
CA ILE A 616 -0.08 -14.49 12.25
C ILE A 616 -0.78 -15.84 12.06
N TYR A 617 -1.97 -16.03 12.61
CA TYR A 617 -2.72 -17.28 12.46
C TYR A 617 -3.22 -17.50 11.02
N GLU A 618 -3.65 -16.46 10.32
CA GLU A 618 -4.02 -16.55 8.89
C GLU A 618 -2.81 -16.91 8.02
N SER A 619 -1.66 -16.29 8.29
CA SER A 619 -0.40 -16.66 7.63
C SER A 619 -0.05 -18.14 7.87
N SER A 620 -0.13 -18.57 9.13
CA SER A 620 0.09 -19.97 9.52
C SER A 620 -0.88 -20.92 8.82
N LYS A 621 -2.17 -20.53 8.73
CA LYS A 621 -3.20 -21.30 8.03
C LYS A 621 -2.86 -21.49 6.56
N MET A 622 -2.45 -20.44 5.85
CA MET A 622 -2.04 -20.55 4.45
C MET A 622 -0.84 -21.49 4.27
N VAL A 623 0.13 -21.44 5.19
CA VAL A 623 1.28 -22.38 5.17
C VAL A 623 0.83 -23.82 5.39
N PHE A 624 -0.10 -24.07 6.32
CA PHE A 624 -0.64 -25.41 6.55
C PHE A 624 -1.53 -25.91 5.39
N GLU A 625 -2.24 -25.02 4.71
CA GLU A 625 -2.97 -25.34 3.48
C GLU A 625 -2.02 -25.77 2.35
N ASP A 626 -0.87 -25.10 2.21
CA ASP A 626 0.20 -25.53 1.29
C ASP A 626 0.78 -26.89 1.74
N ILE A 627 1.14 -27.08 3.01
CA ILE A 627 1.63 -28.36 3.53
C ILE A 627 0.65 -29.50 3.20
N LYS A 628 -0.64 -29.31 3.49
CA LYS A 628 -1.69 -30.27 3.16
C LYS A 628 -1.71 -30.58 1.66
N TYR A 629 -1.70 -29.54 0.82
CA TYR A 629 -1.67 -29.71 -0.63
C TYR A 629 -0.45 -30.53 -1.09
N GLN A 630 0.74 -30.23 -0.55
CA GLN A 630 1.99 -30.89 -0.91
C GLN A 630 2.03 -32.36 -0.48
N LEU A 631 1.42 -32.71 0.65
CA LEU A 631 1.36 -34.09 1.16
C LEU A 631 0.24 -34.93 0.54
N SER A 632 -0.81 -34.28 0.01
CA SER A 632 -1.97 -34.96 -0.56
C SER A 632 -1.62 -35.89 -1.75
N ASP A 633 -2.50 -36.84 -2.04
CA ASP A 633 -2.36 -37.87 -3.10
C ASP A 633 -1.17 -38.84 -2.95
N ASN A 634 -0.37 -38.72 -1.89
CA ASN A 634 0.65 -39.71 -1.56
C ASN A 634 -0.01 -40.99 -1.02
N LYS A 635 0.53 -42.16 -1.35
CA LYS A 635 0.00 -43.47 -0.92
C LYS A 635 0.75 -44.08 0.27
N ALA A 636 1.82 -43.43 0.73
CA ALA A 636 2.58 -43.89 1.89
C ALA A 636 1.76 -43.61 3.15
N VAL A 637 1.53 -44.64 3.96
CA VAL A 637 0.72 -44.59 5.19
C VAL A 637 1.17 -43.46 6.13
N ALA A 638 2.49 -43.26 6.25
CA ALA A 638 3.06 -42.17 7.06
C ALA A 638 2.70 -40.78 6.55
N VAL A 639 2.67 -40.59 5.22
CA VAL A 639 2.41 -39.30 4.57
C VAL A 639 0.92 -38.99 4.56
N GLU A 640 0.08 -39.98 4.28
CA GLU A 640 -1.39 -39.85 4.40
C GLU A 640 -1.81 -39.49 5.83
N ALA A 641 -1.11 -40.00 6.83
CA ALA A 641 -1.35 -39.63 8.22
C ALA A 641 -0.97 -38.17 8.49
N LEU A 642 0.16 -37.68 7.97
CA LEU A 642 0.56 -36.27 8.09
C LEU A 642 -0.41 -35.33 7.35
N ASP A 643 -0.89 -35.70 6.17
CA ASP A 643 -1.91 -34.96 5.42
C ASP A 643 -3.18 -34.75 6.28
N LYS A 644 -3.72 -35.84 6.85
CA LYS A 644 -4.88 -35.78 7.76
C LYS A 644 -4.64 -34.95 9.01
N LEU A 645 -3.41 -34.95 9.53
CA LEU A 645 -3.05 -34.14 10.70
C LEU A 645 -2.93 -32.65 10.34
N ALA A 646 -2.36 -32.32 9.17
CA ALA A 646 -2.29 -30.96 8.66
C ALA A 646 -3.70 -30.39 8.42
N ASP A 647 -4.62 -31.19 7.86
CA ASP A 647 -6.02 -30.79 7.68
C ASP A 647 -6.70 -30.41 9.01
N LYS A 648 -6.47 -31.20 10.07
CA LYS A 648 -6.98 -30.87 11.41
C LYS A 648 -6.38 -29.58 11.97
N VAL A 649 -5.12 -29.27 11.66
CA VAL A 649 -4.51 -27.99 12.07
C VAL A 649 -5.16 -26.84 11.33
N VAL A 650 -5.41 -26.96 10.02
CA VAL A 650 -6.11 -25.94 9.22
C VAL A 650 -7.51 -25.66 9.79
N ILE A 651 -8.26 -26.71 10.15
CA ILE A 651 -9.60 -26.59 10.75
C ILE A 651 -9.53 -25.82 12.08
N ASN A 652 -8.64 -26.23 12.99
CA ASN A 652 -8.51 -25.58 14.29
C ASN A 652 -7.97 -24.14 14.19
N LEU A 653 -7.08 -23.84 13.24
CA LEU A 653 -6.65 -22.47 12.94
C LEU A 653 -7.85 -21.62 12.50
N ALA A 654 -8.67 -22.13 11.57
CA ALA A 654 -9.85 -21.43 11.08
C ALA A 654 -10.84 -21.13 12.22
N GLU A 655 -11.08 -22.10 13.10
CA GLU A 655 -11.97 -21.94 14.25
C GLU A 655 -11.42 -20.91 15.27
N LEU A 656 -10.13 -20.94 15.60
CA LEU A 656 -9.54 -19.96 16.51
C LEU A 656 -9.55 -18.54 15.91
N ILE A 657 -9.26 -18.40 14.62
CA ILE A 657 -9.33 -17.11 13.90
C ILE A 657 -10.75 -16.55 13.99
N ASP A 658 -11.77 -17.38 13.74
CA ASP A 658 -13.16 -16.96 13.82
C ASP A 658 -13.54 -16.53 15.25
N GLN A 659 -13.10 -17.26 16.28
CA GLN A 659 -13.31 -16.87 17.67
C GLN A 659 -12.64 -15.52 18.01
N LEU A 660 -11.39 -15.30 17.60
CA LEU A 660 -10.70 -14.03 17.82
C LEU A 660 -11.41 -12.85 17.14
N LYS A 661 -11.99 -13.07 15.95
CA LYS A 661 -12.78 -12.06 15.23
C LYS A 661 -14.09 -11.75 15.98
N ARG A 662 -14.80 -12.75 16.52
CA ARG A 662 -16.03 -12.55 17.32
C ARG A 662 -15.81 -11.68 18.56
N GLY A 663 -14.63 -11.80 19.18
CA GLY A 663 -14.21 -10.99 20.34
C GLY A 663 -13.68 -9.59 19.99
N SER A 664 -13.77 -9.18 18.73
CA SER A 664 -13.34 -7.90 18.19
C SER A 664 -14.47 -7.22 17.42
N ILE A 665 -14.22 -6.01 16.92
CA ILE A 665 -15.12 -5.35 15.95
C ILE A 665 -14.78 -5.89 14.56
N ASP A 666 -15.79 -6.06 13.72
CA ASP A 666 -15.56 -6.39 12.31
C ASP A 666 -14.86 -5.19 11.66
N LEU A 667 -13.55 -5.33 11.43
CA LEU A 667 -12.68 -4.33 10.81
C LEU A 667 -12.73 -4.39 9.29
#